data_AF-A0A259DGM3-F1
#
_entry.id   AF-A0A259DGM3-F1
#
_cell.length_a   1.000
_cell.length_b   1.000
_cell.length_c   1.000
_cell.angle_alpha   90.00
_cell.angle_beta   90.00
_cell.angle_gamma   90.00
#
_symmetry.space_group_name_H-M   'P 1'
#
loop_
_entity.id
_entity.type
_entity.pdbx_description
1 polymer ?
#
loop_
_entity_poly.entity_id
_entity_poly.type
_entity_poly.pdbx_seq_one_letter_code
_entity_poly.pdbx_strand_id
1 'polypeptide(L)'
;MTRDQVRARSEFTLTRATDFYADGRLRPQDAGLLSIATTGSGADALKLDAVYNMKAGSGGRGAQVDISALKLAVVSGTPTGIDADAVVLDADTLNGLGADSLFVGGTRSTQGDTTTLAVGANEVKLANDAAHGLQADEIMLAAKDTLTLKAGSVLDAQGASGDAGHYETSGNGAFVRAASTTATFARTGSPDRTAGTLIGEAGSSIAAADSIALDATKENAFKGATRFEQEKTVNGVVERTSVDGNLAVGATRINFGEAPISAEGITYSQAELNAFDSLKGLTLTSYTTFDLYTGKTETVNGVVTASGVVVGGLDGDKKPTLQNLTLQGAGLAGINNADQTAQLNAKNLTLTNPAAASFSLPKDAAGKEVVLGSGKLAVTADTLTLGAGEKAIKGFNTVTVTVNELVAAAGEGELNIVAPVTLNVARISGERGSDQTLLASAGKLTVAQHTADRTLAPVTALGAKWAMQGSSVDFNSHAELPSGTFKLTATAGDVELGADARVDVAGRAVHFFDVVKPSWGGTAEFVSETGNVTFADRALRDIDLIDIAQVDVSAAAGGDAGTLIVRAANGTLSLADGSVSGTATADADGQRGEGARAVIDTGTLASFSTLNTALNSGGFDGERDLRVRSGDVNIAKTDMVKAHVIRISADQSNPDVTGDSGKLNVAGTLDASGKEAGRIELFAGGDLNVKSTAKILAVSSTALVDGGDVEIGSRDGKLKLESGSEFNVAGGTGGQGGTVLLRAPRTASGVEVVALDKDGVKVAALDGDGVRV
;
A
#
# COMPACT_ATOMS: atom_id res chain seq x y z
N MET A 1 -28.41 41.79 -3.87
CA MET A 1 -26.97 42.08 -3.86
C MET A 1 -26.58 42.62 -5.22
N THR A 2 -25.75 43.64 -5.28
CA THR A 2 -25.16 44.12 -6.54
C THR A 2 -24.05 43.19 -7.00
N ARG A 3 -23.67 43.24 -8.28
CA ARG A 3 -22.53 42.50 -8.83
C ARG A 3 -21.25 42.69 -8.01
N ASP A 4 -21.03 43.89 -7.52
CA ASP A 4 -19.85 44.23 -6.71
C ASP A 4 -19.93 43.65 -5.30
N GLN A 5 -21.13 43.56 -4.72
CA GLN A 5 -21.34 42.91 -3.42
C GLN A 5 -21.20 41.38 -3.49
N VAL A 6 -21.53 40.77 -4.62
CA VAL A 6 -21.29 39.33 -4.84
C VAL A 6 -19.81 39.06 -5.05
N ARG A 7 -19.11 39.86 -5.87
CA ARG A 7 -17.66 39.75 -6.06
C ARG A 7 -16.87 39.92 -4.77
N ALA A 8 -17.19 40.92 -3.94
CA ALA A 8 -16.48 41.13 -2.68
C ALA A 8 -16.66 39.99 -1.65
N ARG A 9 -17.59 39.05 -1.88
CA ARG A 9 -17.95 37.96 -0.95
C ARG A 9 -17.75 36.56 -1.55
N SER A 10 -17.08 36.45 -2.69
CA SER A 10 -16.81 35.17 -3.36
C SER A 10 -15.34 35.07 -3.72
N GLU A 11 -14.76 33.88 -3.56
CA GLU A 11 -13.53 33.54 -4.27
C GLU A 11 -13.88 33.26 -5.73
N PHE A 12 -13.28 34.01 -6.65
CA PHE A 12 -13.36 33.75 -8.08
C PHE A 12 -12.04 34.13 -8.74
N THR A 13 -11.60 33.29 -9.67
CA THR A 13 -10.45 33.59 -10.52
C THR A 13 -10.95 34.12 -11.86
N LEU A 14 -10.53 35.33 -12.23
CA LEU A 14 -10.77 35.89 -13.56
C LEU A 14 -9.70 35.39 -14.52
N THR A 15 -10.02 34.30 -15.22
CA THR A 15 -9.12 33.71 -16.23
C THR A 15 -9.59 34.13 -17.62
N ARG A 16 -8.66 34.48 -18.53
CA ARG A 16 -9.01 34.67 -19.95
C ARG A 16 -9.41 33.32 -20.53
N ALA A 17 -10.32 33.26 -21.50
CA ALA A 17 -10.62 32.00 -22.18
C ALA A 17 -9.34 31.31 -22.69
N THR A 18 -8.38 32.08 -23.21
CA THR A 18 -7.07 31.57 -23.62
C THR A 18 -6.30 30.89 -22.48
N ASP A 19 -6.33 31.46 -21.28
CA ASP A 19 -5.59 30.96 -20.12
C ASP A 19 -6.37 29.80 -19.45
N PHE A 20 -7.69 29.78 -19.58
CA PHE A 20 -8.58 28.72 -19.07
C PHE A 20 -8.47 27.45 -19.94
N TYR A 21 -8.32 27.63 -21.26
CA TYR A 21 -8.12 26.53 -22.20
C TYR A 21 -6.64 26.19 -22.42
N ALA A 22 -5.68 27.00 -21.96
CA ALA A 22 -4.25 26.73 -22.11
C ALA A 22 -3.81 25.44 -21.41
N ASP A 23 -4.38 25.18 -20.22
CA ASP A 23 -4.17 23.94 -19.45
C ASP A 23 -5.20 22.86 -19.79
N GLY A 24 -6.15 23.16 -20.68
CA GLY A 24 -7.18 22.24 -21.12
C GLY A 24 -6.62 21.23 -22.11
N ARG A 25 -6.98 19.95 -21.94
CA ARG A 25 -6.55 18.90 -22.87
C ARG A 25 -7.00 19.25 -24.29
N LEU A 26 -8.17 19.82 -24.55
CA LEU A 26 -8.58 20.24 -25.91
C LEU A 26 -8.36 21.75 -26.09
N ARG A 27 -7.41 22.14 -26.96
CA ARG A 27 -7.14 23.54 -27.28
C ARG A 27 -7.74 23.91 -28.63
N PRO A 28 -8.16 25.17 -28.84
CA PRO A 28 -8.66 25.64 -30.14
C PRO A 28 -7.71 25.43 -31.33
N GLN A 29 -6.41 25.27 -31.06
CA GLN A 29 -5.35 25.03 -32.04
C GLN A 29 -5.11 23.54 -32.34
N ASP A 30 -5.75 22.61 -31.63
CA ASP A 30 -5.64 21.17 -31.91
C ASP A 30 -6.52 20.79 -33.12
N ALA A 31 -6.12 19.79 -33.90
CA ALA A 31 -6.79 19.43 -35.16
C ALA A 31 -8.09 18.61 -35.01
N GLY A 32 -8.51 18.32 -33.78
CA GLY A 32 -9.79 17.66 -33.47
C GLY A 32 -9.80 16.14 -33.71
N LEU A 33 -11.00 15.56 -33.66
CA LEU A 33 -11.27 14.13 -33.81
C LEU A 33 -12.21 13.88 -35.00
N LEU A 34 -11.79 13.04 -35.93
CA LEU A 34 -12.65 12.42 -36.93
C LEU A 34 -13.02 11.02 -36.45
N SER A 35 -14.30 10.76 -36.18
CA SER A 35 -14.78 9.45 -35.76
C SER A 35 -15.78 8.88 -36.76
N ILE A 36 -15.48 7.71 -37.31
CA ILE A 36 -16.28 7.02 -38.32
C ILE A 36 -16.71 5.66 -37.75
N ALA A 37 -18.02 5.48 -37.57
CA ALA A 37 -18.60 4.18 -37.24
C ALA A 37 -19.52 3.74 -38.39
N THR A 38 -19.13 2.68 -39.10
CA THR A 38 -19.93 2.12 -40.19
C THR A 38 -20.56 0.79 -39.79
N THR A 39 -21.77 0.56 -40.27
CA THR A 39 -22.50 -0.70 -40.15
C THR A 39 -22.50 -1.51 -41.45
N GLY A 40 -21.88 -0.98 -42.51
CA GLY A 40 -21.75 -1.66 -43.80
C GLY A 40 -20.77 -2.83 -43.76
N SER A 41 -20.89 -3.75 -44.73
CA SER A 41 -20.03 -4.93 -44.88
C SER A 41 -19.44 -5.00 -46.29
N GLY A 42 -18.23 -5.53 -46.40
CA GLY A 42 -17.49 -5.72 -47.64
C GLY A 42 -16.57 -4.57 -48.04
N ALA A 43 -15.76 -4.82 -49.08
CA ALA A 43 -14.61 -3.98 -49.44
C ALA A 43 -14.95 -2.52 -49.81
N ASP A 44 -16.15 -2.27 -50.34
CA ASP A 44 -16.61 -0.93 -50.74
C ASP A 44 -17.45 -0.23 -49.67
N ALA A 45 -17.60 -0.81 -48.47
CA ALA A 45 -18.49 -0.30 -47.42
C ALA A 45 -18.04 1.03 -46.79
N LEU A 46 -16.76 1.38 -46.91
CA LEU A 46 -16.21 2.66 -46.50
C LEU A 46 -15.15 3.10 -47.51
N LYS A 47 -15.29 4.31 -48.05
CA LYS A 47 -14.30 4.96 -48.92
C LYS A 47 -13.85 6.26 -48.28
N LEU A 48 -12.53 6.48 -48.26
CA LEU A 48 -11.89 7.65 -47.65
C LEU A 48 -11.38 8.61 -48.74
N ASP A 49 -12.18 8.83 -49.78
CA ASP A 49 -11.81 9.64 -50.96
C ASP A 49 -12.01 11.16 -50.75
N ALA A 50 -12.08 11.61 -49.49
CA ALA A 50 -12.30 13.02 -49.16
C ALA A 50 -10.98 13.80 -49.02
N VAL A 51 -11.05 15.13 -49.05
CA VAL A 51 -9.93 15.99 -48.70
C VAL A 51 -9.95 16.22 -47.19
N TYR A 52 -8.95 15.68 -46.50
CA TYR A 52 -8.80 15.83 -45.05
C TYR A 52 -7.78 16.93 -44.74
N ASN A 53 -8.21 17.97 -44.01
CA ASN A 53 -7.32 19.04 -43.53
C ASN A 53 -7.11 18.90 -42.02
N MET A 54 -6.20 18.00 -41.66
CA MET A 54 -6.00 17.49 -40.30
C MET A 54 -4.81 18.13 -39.57
N LYS A 55 -4.31 19.28 -40.06
CA LYS A 55 -3.17 19.95 -39.46
C LYS A 55 -3.58 20.80 -38.26
N ALA A 56 -2.83 20.65 -37.17
CA ALA A 56 -2.95 21.52 -36.01
C ALA A 56 -2.42 22.92 -36.30
N GLY A 57 -2.90 23.90 -35.54
CA GLY A 57 -2.22 25.19 -35.39
C GLY A 57 -0.87 25.02 -34.69
N SER A 58 -0.05 26.07 -34.71
CA SER A 58 1.29 26.04 -34.09
C SER A 58 1.22 25.62 -32.62
N GLY A 59 1.96 24.58 -32.25
CA GLY A 59 1.98 24.02 -30.89
C GLY A 59 0.70 23.29 -30.49
N GLY A 60 -0.26 23.10 -31.40
CA GLY A 60 -1.43 22.24 -31.26
C GLY A 60 -1.10 20.76 -31.41
N ARG A 61 -1.96 19.88 -30.88
CA ARG A 61 -1.90 18.44 -31.16
C ARG A 61 -2.57 18.16 -32.49
N GLY A 62 -1.99 17.28 -33.31
CA GLY A 62 -2.58 16.89 -34.58
C GLY A 62 -3.79 15.98 -34.40
N ALA A 63 -4.33 15.56 -35.55
CA ALA A 63 -5.67 15.01 -35.59
C ALA A 63 -5.72 13.59 -35.04
N GLN A 64 -6.86 13.26 -34.46
CA GLN A 64 -7.21 11.90 -34.09
C GLN A 64 -8.20 11.35 -35.11
N VAL A 65 -8.01 10.09 -35.50
CA VAL A 65 -8.93 9.37 -36.39
C VAL A 65 -9.36 8.07 -35.73
N ASP A 66 -10.67 7.84 -35.71
CA ASP A 66 -11.28 6.59 -35.27
C ASP A 66 -12.06 5.94 -36.41
N ILE A 67 -11.85 4.65 -36.62
CA ILE A 67 -12.62 3.86 -37.58
C ILE A 67 -13.13 2.60 -36.90
N SER A 68 -14.45 2.44 -36.89
CA SER A 68 -15.14 1.29 -36.33
C SER A 68 -16.06 0.65 -37.36
N ALA A 69 -15.96 -0.68 -37.49
CA ALA A 69 -16.89 -1.52 -38.23
C ALA A 69 -16.92 -2.91 -37.58
N LEU A 70 -17.87 -3.77 -37.93
CA LEU A 70 -17.98 -5.10 -37.32
C LEU A 70 -16.77 -6.00 -37.62
N LYS A 71 -16.24 -5.93 -38.85
CA LYS A 71 -15.01 -6.60 -39.31
C LYS A 71 -14.19 -5.60 -40.12
N LEU A 72 -12.91 -5.47 -39.82
CA LEU A 72 -11.99 -4.55 -40.49
C LEU A 72 -10.77 -5.30 -41.02
N ALA A 73 -10.32 -4.92 -42.22
CA ALA A 73 -9.06 -5.36 -42.78
C ALA A 73 -8.26 -4.17 -43.29
N VAL A 74 -7.04 -3.97 -42.78
CA VAL A 74 -6.09 -2.98 -43.29
C VAL A 74 -5.11 -3.70 -44.20
N VAL A 75 -5.00 -3.31 -45.47
CA VAL A 75 -4.31 -4.08 -46.52
C VAL A 75 -3.33 -3.23 -47.31
N SER A 76 -2.40 -3.90 -47.98
CA SER A 76 -1.67 -3.36 -49.14
C SER A 76 -2.08 -4.13 -50.40
N GLY A 77 -2.64 -3.42 -51.38
CA GLY A 77 -3.15 -4.04 -52.61
C GLY A 77 -4.32 -5.00 -52.38
N THR A 78 -4.26 -6.21 -52.97
CA THR A 78 -5.34 -7.22 -52.89
C THR A 78 -4.85 -8.53 -52.26
N PRO A 79 -4.53 -8.53 -50.94
CA PRO A 79 -4.01 -9.72 -50.30
C PRO A 79 -5.07 -10.82 -50.22
N THR A 80 -4.62 -12.08 -50.21
CA THR A 80 -5.50 -13.24 -50.05
C THR A 80 -5.90 -13.44 -48.58
N GLY A 81 -7.07 -14.04 -48.33
CA GLY A 81 -7.50 -14.41 -46.97
C GLY A 81 -8.16 -13.26 -46.17
N ILE A 82 -8.62 -12.23 -46.88
CA ILE A 82 -9.51 -11.20 -46.33
C ILE A 82 -10.95 -11.71 -46.38
N ASP A 83 -11.67 -11.51 -45.28
CA ASP A 83 -13.09 -11.86 -45.19
C ASP A 83 -13.91 -10.98 -46.14
N ALA A 84 -14.81 -11.59 -46.91
CA ALA A 84 -15.66 -10.88 -47.87
C ALA A 84 -16.61 -9.87 -47.21
N ASP A 85 -16.91 -10.04 -45.92
CA ASP A 85 -17.73 -9.12 -45.13
C ASP A 85 -16.89 -8.01 -44.47
N ALA A 86 -15.56 -8.08 -44.51
CA ALA A 86 -14.71 -7.07 -43.89
C ALA A 86 -14.77 -5.74 -44.66
N VAL A 87 -14.83 -4.65 -43.90
CA VAL A 87 -14.55 -3.32 -44.43
C VAL A 87 -13.04 -3.24 -44.68
N VAL A 88 -12.67 -3.06 -45.94
CA VAL A 88 -11.26 -3.04 -46.38
C VAL A 88 -10.77 -1.61 -46.44
N LEU A 89 -9.64 -1.35 -45.79
CA LEU A 89 -8.96 -0.07 -45.74
C LEU A 89 -7.56 -0.23 -46.30
N ASP A 90 -7.19 0.62 -47.25
CA ASP A 90 -5.84 0.65 -47.80
C ASP A 90 -4.90 1.40 -46.86
N ALA A 91 -3.71 0.84 -46.60
CA ALA A 91 -2.75 1.38 -45.64
C ALA A 91 -2.23 2.78 -46.04
N ASP A 92 -1.92 2.99 -47.33
CA ASP A 92 -1.45 4.28 -47.83
C ASP A 92 -2.54 5.34 -47.73
N THR A 93 -3.79 4.96 -47.96
CA THR A 93 -4.95 5.84 -47.78
C THR A 93 -5.09 6.27 -46.32
N LEU A 94 -4.89 5.37 -45.36
CA LEU A 94 -4.90 5.70 -43.93
C LEU A 94 -3.74 6.63 -43.54
N ASN A 95 -2.53 6.35 -44.04
CA ASN A 95 -1.37 7.23 -43.85
C ASN A 95 -1.61 8.62 -44.44
N GLY A 96 -2.27 8.69 -45.60
CA GLY A 96 -2.63 9.92 -46.29
C GLY A 96 -3.64 10.82 -45.55
N LEU A 97 -4.33 10.30 -44.52
CA LEU A 97 -5.17 11.12 -43.65
C LEU A 97 -4.36 12.14 -42.83
N GLY A 98 -3.08 11.83 -42.55
CA GLY A 98 -2.21 12.66 -41.73
C GLY A 98 -2.66 12.77 -40.28
N ALA A 99 -3.14 11.66 -39.70
CA ALA A 99 -3.52 11.58 -38.30
C ALA A 99 -2.29 11.41 -37.41
N ASP A 100 -2.18 12.19 -36.34
CA ASP A 100 -1.17 11.93 -35.29
C ASP A 100 -1.55 10.66 -34.51
N SER A 101 -2.85 10.41 -34.32
CA SER A 101 -3.32 9.21 -33.63
C SER A 101 -4.45 8.49 -34.37
N LEU A 102 -4.16 7.30 -34.85
CA LEU A 102 -5.08 6.45 -35.61
C LEU A 102 -5.58 5.28 -34.74
N PHE A 103 -6.90 5.15 -34.60
CA PHE A 103 -7.54 4.03 -33.93
C PHE A 103 -8.43 3.26 -34.90
N VAL A 104 -8.11 1.99 -35.13
CA VAL A 104 -8.90 1.07 -35.95
C VAL A 104 -9.52 -0.01 -35.06
N GLY A 105 -10.84 -0.15 -35.15
CA GLY A 105 -11.61 -1.14 -34.38
C GLY A 105 -12.61 -0.57 -33.39
N GLY A 106 -12.68 0.75 -33.23
CA GLY A 106 -13.56 1.38 -32.26
C GLY A 106 -13.62 2.90 -32.38
N THR A 107 -14.16 3.52 -31.34
CA THR A 107 -14.22 4.99 -31.17
C THR A 107 -13.70 5.36 -29.79
N ARG A 108 -13.16 6.57 -29.64
CA ARG A 108 -12.62 7.07 -28.37
C ARG A 108 -13.45 8.22 -27.81
N SER A 109 -13.46 8.30 -26.48
CA SER A 109 -13.98 9.45 -25.75
C SER A 109 -13.06 9.78 -24.59
N THR A 110 -12.70 11.05 -24.43
CA THR A 110 -11.75 11.50 -23.41
C THR A 110 -12.45 12.31 -22.33
N GLN A 111 -12.19 11.96 -21.07
CA GLN A 111 -12.64 12.69 -19.89
C GLN A 111 -11.46 12.85 -18.92
N GLY A 112 -11.01 14.09 -18.71
CA GLY A 112 -9.79 14.34 -17.95
C GLY A 112 -8.59 13.68 -18.62
N ASP A 113 -7.85 12.87 -17.86
CA ASP A 113 -6.69 12.11 -18.37
C ASP A 113 -7.00 10.70 -18.87
N THR A 114 -8.26 10.28 -18.73
CA THR A 114 -8.72 8.96 -19.18
C THR A 114 -9.35 9.07 -20.57
N THR A 115 -8.93 8.18 -21.47
CA THR A 115 -9.54 7.97 -22.77
C THR A 115 -10.15 6.57 -22.82
N THR A 116 -11.48 6.53 -22.82
CA THR A 116 -12.25 5.29 -22.94
C THR A 116 -12.35 4.90 -24.41
N LEU A 117 -11.96 3.66 -24.73
CA LEU A 117 -12.04 3.05 -26.05
C LEU A 117 -13.31 2.19 -26.13
N ALA A 118 -14.29 2.65 -26.89
CA ALA A 118 -15.47 1.87 -27.24
C ALA A 118 -15.13 0.98 -28.46
N VAL A 119 -14.66 -0.24 -28.20
CA VAL A 119 -14.35 -1.22 -29.24
C VAL A 119 -15.65 -1.69 -29.91
N GLY A 120 -15.75 -1.50 -31.21
CA GLY A 120 -16.92 -1.87 -32.02
C GLY A 120 -16.67 -3.11 -32.89
N ALA A 121 -15.42 -3.36 -33.28
CA ALA A 121 -15.05 -4.48 -34.14
C ALA A 121 -15.00 -5.82 -33.39
N ASN A 122 -15.49 -6.87 -34.03
CA ASN A 122 -15.27 -8.25 -33.60
C ASN A 122 -13.94 -8.79 -34.15
N GLU A 123 -13.61 -8.44 -35.40
CA GLU A 123 -12.35 -8.82 -36.04
C GLU A 123 -11.64 -7.60 -36.61
N VAL A 124 -10.34 -7.50 -36.37
CA VAL A 124 -9.43 -6.58 -37.06
C VAL A 124 -8.28 -7.38 -37.61
N LYS A 125 -7.97 -7.23 -38.90
CA LYS A 125 -6.87 -7.90 -39.58
C LYS A 125 -5.96 -6.87 -40.25
N LEU A 126 -4.71 -6.79 -39.80
CA LEU A 126 -3.64 -6.08 -40.50
C LEU A 126 -2.95 -7.07 -41.43
N ALA A 127 -2.95 -6.75 -42.72
CA ALA A 127 -2.37 -7.51 -43.82
C ALA A 127 -1.72 -6.57 -44.83
N ASN A 128 -0.97 -5.60 -44.32
CA ASN A 128 -0.08 -4.75 -45.11
C ASN A 128 1.31 -5.38 -45.24
N ASP A 129 2.26 -4.64 -45.80
CA ASP A 129 3.64 -5.07 -45.99
C ASP A 129 4.64 -3.95 -45.63
N ALA A 130 5.92 -4.25 -45.73
CA ALA A 130 6.98 -3.30 -45.38
C ALA A 130 7.09 -2.08 -46.31
N ALA A 131 6.56 -2.13 -47.52
CA ALA A 131 6.51 -0.97 -48.41
C ALA A 131 5.33 -0.05 -48.09
N HIS A 132 4.27 -0.60 -47.49
CA HIS A 132 3.04 0.08 -47.15
C HIS A 132 2.74 -0.05 -45.64
N GLY A 133 3.76 0.21 -44.81
CA GLY A 133 3.64 0.19 -43.36
C GLY A 133 2.60 1.20 -42.88
N LEU A 134 1.83 0.86 -41.84
CA LEU A 134 0.91 1.82 -41.23
C LEU A 134 1.71 2.75 -40.33
N GLN A 135 1.56 4.06 -40.55
CA GLN A 135 2.40 5.11 -39.96
C GLN A 135 1.56 6.21 -39.30
N ALA A 136 1.91 6.57 -38.07
CA ALA A 136 1.37 7.70 -37.30
C ALA A 136 2.22 7.94 -36.04
N ASP A 137 2.01 9.02 -35.30
CA ASP A 137 2.64 9.20 -33.98
C ASP A 137 2.13 8.16 -32.96
N GLU A 138 0.88 7.72 -33.12
CA GLU A 138 0.22 6.67 -32.35
C GLU A 138 -0.73 5.85 -33.23
N ILE A 139 -0.61 4.53 -33.15
CA ILE A 139 -1.48 3.58 -33.85
C ILE A 139 -2.10 2.65 -32.81
N MET A 140 -3.42 2.52 -32.83
CA MET A 140 -4.19 1.63 -31.98
C MET A 140 -5.06 0.70 -32.83
N LEU A 141 -5.03 -0.59 -32.53
CA LEU A 141 -5.88 -1.61 -33.14
C LEU A 141 -6.63 -2.35 -32.03
N ALA A 142 -7.94 -2.51 -32.13
CA ALA A 142 -8.72 -3.26 -31.13
C ALA A 142 -9.81 -4.13 -31.75
N ALA A 143 -10.05 -5.29 -31.14
CA ALA A 143 -11.15 -6.18 -31.52
C ALA A 143 -11.71 -6.89 -30.29
N LYS A 144 -13.01 -7.21 -30.30
CA LYS A 144 -13.66 -7.98 -29.23
C LYS A 144 -13.28 -9.45 -29.26
N ASP A 145 -13.15 -10.03 -30.45
CA ASP A 145 -12.90 -11.46 -30.60
C ASP A 145 -11.48 -11.73 -31.08
N THR A 146 -11.09 -11.27 -32.29
CA THR A 146 -9.76 -11.56 -32.85
C THR A 146 -9.11 -10.35 -33.50
N LEU A 147 -7.87 -10.06 -33.10
CA LEU A 147 -6.98 -9.10 -33.74
C LEU A 147 -5.80 -9.86 -34.36
N THR A 148 -5.62 -9.77 -35.67
CA THR A 148 -4.54 -10.47 -36.40
C THR A 148 -3.60 -9.50 -37.08
N LEU A 149 -2.29 -9.66 -36.85
CA LEU A 149 -1.22 -9.07 -37.66
C LEU A 149 -0.62 -10.20 -38.51
N LYS A 150 -0.85 -10.17 -39.82
CA LYS A 150 -0.36 -11.19 -40.76
C LYS A 150 1.16 -11.15 -40.91
N ALA A 151 1.76 -12.26 -41.32
CA ALA A 151 3.18 -12.31 -41.65
C ALA A 151 3.52 -11.22 -42.67
N GLY A 152 4.55 -10.43 -42.39
CA GLY A 152 4.96 -9.28 -43.19
C GLY A 152 4.29 -7.95 -42.83
N SER A 153 3.26 -7.94 -41.98
CA SER A 153 2.59 -6.71 -41.55
C SER A 153 3.52 -5.78 -40.78
N VAL A 154 3.38 -4.47 -40.99
CA VAL A 154 4.24 -3.45 -40.37
C VAL A 154 3.40 -2.34 -39.74
N LEU A 155 3.64 -2.11 -38.45
CA LEU A 155 3.28 -0.89 -37.74
C LEU A 155 4.54 -0.09 -37.44
N ASP A 156 4.51 1.21 -37.69
CA ASP A 156 5.65 2.10 -37.51
C ASP A 156 5.22 3.42 -36.90
N ALA A 157 5.32 3.50 -35.57
CA ALA A 157 4.83 4.63 -34.79
C ALA A 157 5.97 5.59 -34.42
N GLN A 158 6.07 6.71 -35.13
CA GLN A 158 7.13 7.71 -35.00
C GLN A 158 6.53 9.09 -34.76
N GLY A 159 7.12 9.88 -33.87
CA GLY A 159 6.52 11.15 -33.47
C GLY A 159 7.24 11.82 -32.31
N ALA A 160 6.65 12.91 -31.82
CA ALA A 160 7.18 13.62 -30.66
C ALA A 160 6.92 12.85 -29.35
N SER A 161 7.91 12.85 -28.45
CA SER A 161 7.74 12.27 -27.11
C SER A 161 6.67 13.03 -26.31
N GLY A 162 5.92 12.31 -25.47
CA GLY A 162 4.93 12.91 -24.59
C GLY A 162 4.18 11.84 -23.79
N ASP A 163 3.14 12.26 -23.07
CA ASP A 163 2.27 11.39 -22.30
C ASP A 163 0.83 11.48 -22.83
N ALA A 164 0.31 10.35 -23.31
CA ALA A 164 -1.07 10.19 -23.75
C ALA A 164 -2.01 9.80 -22.60
N GLY A 165 -1.53 9.71 -21.36
CA GLY A 165 -2.34 9.49 -20.16
C GLY A 165 -2.78 8.05 -19.99
N HIS A 166 -4.08 7.83 -19.77
CA HIS A 166 -4.65 6.51 -19.50
C HIS A 166 -5.66 6.10 -20.58
N TYR A 167 -5.51 4.88 -21.09
CA TYR A 167 -6.49 4.22 -21.95
C TYR A 167 -7.23 3.14 -21.18
N GLU A 168 -8.55 3.08 -21.35
CA GLU A 168 -9.36 1.99 -20.80
C GLU A 168 -10.34 1.44 -21.83
N THR A 169 -10.65 0.14 -21.71
CA THR A 169 -11.73 -0.51 -22.46
C THR A 169 -12.49 -1.46 -21.56
N SER A 170 -13.78 -1.69 -21.82
CA SER A 170 -14.57 -2.63 -21.03
C SER A 170 -14.53 -4.05 -21.59
N GLY A 171 -14.55 -5.03 -20.68
CA GLY A 171 -14.71 -6.45 -21.00
C GLY A 171 -13.58 -7.08 -21.81
N ASN A 172 -13.88 -8.24 -22.39
CA ASN A 172 -12.92 -9.02 -23.17
C ASN A 172 -12.53 -8.34 -24.49
N GLY A 173 -11.33 -8.64 -24.98
CA GLY A 173 -10.87 -8.24 -26.29
C GLY A 173 -9.37 -8.44 -26.50
N ALA A 174 -8.91 -7.99 -27.66
CA ALA A 174 -7.52 -7.86 -28.02
C ALA A 174 -7.22 -6.41 -28.39
N PHE A 175 -6.04 -5.92 -28.02
CA PHE A 175 -5.60 -4.55 -28.21
C PHE A 175 -4.12 -4.50 -28.55
N VAL A 176 -3.78 -3.72 -29.57
CA VAL A 176 -2.40 -3.37 -29.92
C VAL A 176 -2.29 -1.86 -29.95
N ARG A 177 -1.26 -1.32 -29.31
CA ARG A 177 -0.86 0.09 -29.44
C ARG A 177 0.63 0.17 -29.77
N ALA A 178 0.99 1.06 -30.68
CA ALA A 178 2.36 1.47 -30.93
C ALA A 178 2.40 3.00 -30.95
N ALA A 179 3.33 3.62 -30.23
CA ALA A 179 3.34 5.08 -30.10
C ALA A 179 4.71 5.67 -29.78
N SER A 180 4.84 6.96 -30.11
CA SER A 180 5.93 7.85 -29.67
C SER A 180 5.72 8.43 -28.26
N THR A 181 4.55 8.19 -27.65
CA THR A 181 4.15 8.68 -26.32
C THR A 181 3.93 7.55 -25.34
N THR A 182 4.14 7.80 -24.05
CA THR A 182 3.74 6.87 -22.98
C THR A 182 2.23 6.85 -22.81
N ALA A 183 1.67 5.72 -22.41
CA ALA A 183 0.32 5.63 -21.88
C ALA A 183 0.17 4.38 -21.02
N THR A 184 -0.71 4.44 -20.02
CA THR A 184 -1.16 3.24 -19.31
C THR A 184 -2.41 2.68 -19.98
N PHE A 185 -2.63 1.36 -19.84
CA PHE A 185 -3.80 0.68 -20.39
C PHE A 185 -4.43 -0.22 -19.34
N ALA A 186 -5.76 -0.22 -19.24
CA ALA A 186 -6.50 -1.14 -18.37
C ALA A 186 -7.79 -1.65 -19.00
N ARG A 187 -8.25 -2.81 -18.52
CA ARG A 187 -9.59 -3.31 -18.80
C ARG A 187 -10.50 -3.17 -17.60
N THR A 188 -11.73 -2.69 -17.82
CA THR A 188 -12.77 -2.58 -16.80
C THR A 188 -13.79 -3.71 -16.93
N GLY A 189 -14.55 -3.96 -15.86
CA GLY A 189 -15.63 -4.95 -15.85
C GLY A 189 -15.20 -6.42 -15.69
N SER A 190 -13.98 -6.66 -15.18
CA SER A 190 -13.47 -7.99 -14.81
C SER A 190 -13.63 -9.04 -15.92
N PRO A 191 -12.83 -8.95 -17.01
CA PRO A 191 -12.94 -9.85 -18.17
C PRO A 191 -12.91 -11.33 -17.76
N ASP A 192 -13.91 -12.09 -18.19
CA ASP A 192 -14.05 -13.52 -17.89
C ASP A 192 -13.16 -14.43 -18.75
N ARG A 193 -12.41 -13.84 -19.70
CA ARG A 193 -11.44 -14.49 -20.58
C ARG A 193 -12.06 -15.41 -21.62
N THR A 194 -13.35 -15.25 -21.94
CA THR A 194 -14.05 -16.08 -22.95
C THR A 194 -13.78 -15.67 -24.40
N ALA A 195 -13.32 -14.43 -24.63
CA ALA A 195 -13.01 -13.85 -25.94
C ALA A 195 -11.74 -12.99 -25.88
N GLY A 196 -11.26 -12.52 -27.02
CA GLY A 196 -10.10 -11.64 -27.12
C GLY A 196 -8.80 -12.40 -27.41
N THR A 197 -8.52 -12.58 -28.69
CA THR A 197 -7.37 -13.30 -29.23
C THR A 197 -6.49 -12.35 -30.03
N LEU A 198 -5.22 -12.23 -29.67
CA LEU A 198 -4.20 -11.50 -30.43
C LEU A 198 -3.31 -12.50 -31.16
N ILE A 199 -3.27 -12.43 -32.49
CA ILE A 199 -2.41 -13.26 -33.33
C ILE A 199 -1.43 -12.34 -34.04
N GLY A 200 -0.17 -12.35 -33.62
CA GLY A 200 0.93 -11.78 -34.41
C GLY A 200 1.65 -12.91 -35.12
N GLU A 201 1.45 -13.08 -36.41
CA GLU A 201 2.14 -14.13 -37.16
C GLU A 201 3.65 -13.82 -37.21
N ALA A 202 4.48 -14.88 -37.23
CA ALA A 202 5.92 -14.73 -37.36
C ALA A 202 6.27 -13.93 -38.62
N GLY A 203 7.13 -12.92 -38.48
CA GLY A 203 7.48 -11.99 -39.54
C GLY A 203 6.62 -10.72 -39.60
N SER A 204 5.60 -10.57 -38.76
CA SER A 204 5.01 -9.25 -38.47
C SER A 204 5.95 -8.40 -37.61
N SER A 205 5.88 -7.08 -37.72
CA SER A 205 6.74 -6.16 -36.96
C SER A 205 6.01 -4.91 -36.47
N ILE A 206 6.36 -4.48 -35.26
CA ILE A 206 5.88 -3.25 -34.63
C ILE A 206 7.09 -2.45 -34.20
N ALA A 207 7.29 -1.28 -34.81
CA ALA A 207 8.28 -0.29 -34.41
C ALA A 207 7.60 0.89 -33.72
N ALA A 208 8.18 1.37 -32.62
CA ALA A 208 7.69 2.53 -31.89
C ALA A 208 8.83 3.36 -31.31
N ALA A 209 8.66 4.68 -31.29
CA ALA A 209 9.64 5.59 -30.71
C ALA A 209 9.65 5.61 -29.17
N ASP A 210 8.59 5.13 -28.49
CA ASP A 210 8.61 4.99 -27.03
C ASP A 210 7.86 3.74 -26.53
N SER A 211 6.60 3.50 -26.93
CA SER A 211 5.78 2.49 -26.26
C SER A 211 5.02 1.54 -27.20
N ILE A 212 4.91 0.28 -26.75
CA ILE A 212 4.13 -0.77 -27.39
C ILE A 212 3.26 -1.44 -26.32
N ALA A 213 1.96 -1.61 -26.58
CA ALA A 213 1.05 -2.40 -25.77
C ALA A 213 0.47 -3.57 -26.59
N LEU A 214 0.52 -4.79 -26.04
CA LEU A 214 0.01 -6.02 -26.64
C LEU A 214 -0.88 -6.74 -25.62
N ASP A 215 -2.18 -6.58 -25.71
CA ASP A 215 -3.11 -7.13 -24.72
C ASP A 215 -4.13 -8.07 -25.37
N ALA A 216 -4.40 -9.20 -24.71
CA ALA A 216 -5.49 -10.10 -25.08
C ALA A 216 -6.02 -10.84 -23.84
N THR A 217 -7.34 -10.88 -23.69
CA THR A 217 -7.99 -11.48 -22.51
C THR A 217 -8.12 -13.00 -22.54
N LYS A 218 -8.12 -13.63 -23.73
CA LYS A 218 -8.23 -15.10 -23.88
C LYS A 218 -6.92 -15.72 -24.32
N GLU A 219 -6.31 -15.21 -25.39
CA GLU A 219 -5.08 -15.77 -25.94
C GLU A 219 -4.23 -14.67 -26.56
N ASN A 220 -3.02 -14.49 -26.03
CA ASN A 220 -2.00 -13.65 -26.63
C ASN A 220 -0.98 -14.55 -27.34
N ALA A 221 -1.18 -14.77 -28.63
CA ALA A 221 -0.34 -15.58 -29.51
C ALA A 221 0.56 -14.72 -30.41
N PHE A 222 1.04 -13.59 -29.90
CA PHE A 222 1.95 -12.71 -30.63
C PHE A 222 3.33 -13.35 -30.82
N LYS A 223 3.72 -13.57 -32.07
CA LYS A 223 5.04 -14.10 -32.52
C LYS A 223 5.77 -13.13 -33.45
N GLY A 224 5.28 -11.89 -33.53
CA GLY A 224 5.93 -10.81 -34.27
C GLY A 224 7.14 -10.25 -33.53
N ALA A 225 7.84 -9.30 -34.17
CA ALA A 225 8.94 -8.58 -33.55
C ALA A 225 8.50 -7.20 -33.06
N THR A 226 8.82 -6.86 -31.81
CA THR A 226 8.73 -5.49 -31.29
C THR A 226 10.09 -4.81 -31.37
N ARG A 227 10.12 -3.54 -31.77
CA ARG A 227 11.35 -2.75 -31.86
C ARG A 227 11.12 -1.35 -31.32
N PHE A 228 12.05 -0.89 -30.50
CA PHE A 228 12.05 0.47 -29.97
C PHE A 228 13.11 1.27 -30.69
N GLU A 229 12.65 2.10 -31.62
CA GLU A 229 13.50 2.84 -32.55
C GLU A 229 12.89 4.22 -32.76
N GLN A 230 13.72 5.26 -32.66
CA GLN A 230 13.34 6.63 -32.97
C GLN A 230 13.90 7.04 -34.32
N GLU A 231 13.02 7.58 -35.15
CA GLU A 231 13.39 8.25 -36.39
C GLU A 231 13.93 9.66 -36.11
N LYS A 232 15.11 9.97 -36.66
CA LYS A 232 15.72 11.29 -36.58
C LYS A 232 16.23 11.72 -37.95
N THR A 233 15.89 12.94 -38.35
CA THR A 233 16.52 13.57 -39.51
C THR A 233 17.83 14.23 -39.09
N VAL A 234 18.97 13.69 -39.52
CA VAL A 234 20.30 14.25 -39.31
C VAL A 234 20.86 14.66 -40.67
N ASN A 235 21.20 15.94 -40.84
CA ASN A 235 21.73 16.48 -42.10
C ASN A 235 20.86 16.18 -43.35
N GLY A 236 19.53 16.11 -43.19
CA GLY A 236 18.60 15.79 -44.27
C GLY A 236 18.49 14.30 -44.61
N VAL A 237 19.14 13.42 -43.85
CA VAL A 237 19.02 11.96 -43.95
C VAL A 237 18.21 11.45 -42.77
N VAL A 238 17.24 10.58 -43.06
CA VAL A 238 16.45 9.88 -42.04
C VAL A 238 17.26 8.71 -41.51
N GLU A 239 17.58 8.74 -40.22
CA GLU A 239 18.29 7.69 -39.49
C GLU A 239 17.38 7.10 -38.41
N ARG A 240 17.47 5.78 -38.16
CA ARG A 240 16.81 5.12 -37.04
C ARG A 240 17.82 4.72 -35.99
N THR A 241 17.53 5.09 -34.75
CA THR A 241 18.38 4.77 -33.60
C THR A 241 17.57 3.96 -32.58
N SER A 242 18.16 2.91 -32.04
CA SER A 242 17.53 2.14 -30.96
C SER A 242 17.39 3.01 -29.69
N VAL A 243 16.26 2.88 -29.01
CA VAL A 243 15.94 3.58 -27.77
C VAL A 243 15.36 2.61 -26.74
N ASP A 244 15.48 2.95 -25.46
CA ASP A 244 14.87 2.18 -24.37
C ASP A 244 13.36 2.48 -24.33
N GLY A 245 12.54 1.49 -24.66
CA GLY A 245 11.09 1.65 -24.74
C GLY A 245 10.30 1.08 -23.57
N ASN A 246 9.00 1.35 -23.59
CA ASN A 246 8.00 0.84 -22.66
C ASN A 246 7.18 -0.27 -23.34
N LEU A 247 7.26 -1.49 -22.82
CA LEU A 247 6.48 -2.63 -23.29
C LEU A 247 5.38 -2.96 -22.26
N ALA A 248 4.13 -2.96 -22.70
CA ALA A 248 3.01 -3.47 -21.94
C ALA A 248 2.47 -4.76 -22.57
N VAL A 249 2.33 -5.85 -21.82
CA VAL A 249 1.75 -7.10 -22.32
C VAL A 249 0.67 -7.63 -21.40
N GLY A 250 -0.52 -7.84 -21.95
CA GLY A 250 -1.65 -8.47 -21.27
C GLY A 250 -1.95 -9.85 -21.84
N ALA A 251 -2.18 -10.82 -20.95
CA ALA A 251 -2.56 -12.19 -21.33
C ALA A 251 -3.41 -12.84 -20.24
N THR A 252 -4.14 -13.90 -20.59
CA THR A 252 -4.85 -14.76 -19.62
C THR A 252 -3.97 -15.17 -18.44
N ARG A 253 -2.72 -15.53 -18.74
CA ARG A 253 -1.68 -15.98 -17.83
C ARG A 253 -0.33 -15.61 -18.43
N ILE A 254 0.65 -15.31 -17.59
CA ILE A 254 2.01 -15.02 -18.03
C ILE A 254 2.96 -15.97 -17.32
N ASN A 255 3.71 -16.75 -18.11
CA ASN A 255 4.65 -17.74 -17.62
C ASN A 255 6.08 -17.25 -17.83
N PHE A 256 6.94 -17.49 -16.85
CA PHE A 256 8.35 -17.17 -16.90
C PHE A 256 9.18 -18.45 -16.79
N GLY A 257 10.16 -18.61 -17.69
CA GLY A 257 11.09 -19.74 -17.69
C GLY A 257 10.57 -20.92 -18.53
N GLU A 258 10.92 -22.14 -18.12
CA GLU A 258 10.66 -23.36 -18.89
C GLU A 258 9.25 -23.92 -18.65
N ALA A 259 8.22 -23.13 -18.97
CA ALA A 259 6.85 -23.62 -18.93
C ALA A 259 6.62 -24.71 -20.01
N PRO A 260 5.77 -25.72 -19.75
CA PRO A 260 5.42 -26.71 -20.77
C PRO A 260 4.81 -26.05 -22.02
N ILE A 261 5.01 -26.65 -23.20
CA ILE A 261 4.42 -26.13 -24.46
C ILE A 261 2.89 -26.05 -24.44
N SER A 262 2.24 -26.79 -23.53
CA SER A 262 0.79 -26.77 -23.30
C SER A 262 0.35 -25.76 -22.23
N ALA A 263 1.27 -24.96 -21.68
CA ALA A 263 0.93 -23.96 -20.69
C ALA A 263 -0.03 -22.92 -21.29
N GLU A 264 -1.06 -22.59 -20.53
CA GLU A 264 -2.01 -21.54 -20.89
C GLU A 264 -1.31 -20.17 -20.86
N GLY A 265 -1.70 -19.27 -21.77
CA GLY A 265 -1.18 -17.90 -21.79
C GLY A 265 0.14 -17.75 -22.55
N ILE A 266 0.84 -16.65 -22.29
CA ILE A 266 2.11 -16.32 -22.96
C ILE A 266 3.29 -16.77 -22.09
N THR A 267 4.32 -17.33 -22.73
CA THR A 267 5.52 -17.82 -22.03
C THR A 267 6.74 -17.04 -22.51
N TYR A 268 7.51 -16.51 -21.57
CA TYR A 268 8.81 -15.90 -21.83
C TYR A 268 9.93 -16.81 -21.35
N SER A 269 10.74 -17.26 -22.28
CA SER A 269 12.00 -17.96 -22.02
C SER A 269 13.00 -17.04 -21.33
N GLN A 270 14.05 -17.62 -20.74
CA GLN A 270 15.12 -16.80 -20.13
C GLN A 270 15.82 -15.89 -21.15
N ALA A 271 15.92 -16.31 -22.41
CA ALA A 271 16.53 -15.48 -23.46
C ALA A 271 15.69 -14.22 -23.76
N GLU A 272 14.36 -14.35 -23.78
CA GLU A 272 13.44 -13.22 -23.97
C GLU A 272 13.43 -12.30 -22.76
N LEU A 273 13.44 -12.88 -21.54
CA LEU A 273 13.54 -12.09 -20.31
C LEU A 273 14.83 -11.27 -20.25
N ASN A 274 15.96 -11.83 -20.67
CA ASN A 274 17.24 -11.10 -20.75
C ASN A 274 17.17 -9.95 -21.77
N ALA A 275 16.40 -10.10 -22.85
CA ALA A 275 16.23 -9.02 -23.83
C ALA A 275 15.43 -7.84 -23.24
N PHE A 276 14.55 -8.09 -22.27
CA PHE A 276 13.78 -7.06 -21.58
C PHE A 276 14.60 -6.20 -20.62
N ASP A 277 15.82 -6.59 -20.25
CA ASP A 277 16.69 -5.81 -19.36
C ASP A 277 17.04 -4.41 -19.92
N SER A 278 16.95 -4.25 -21.24
CA SER A 278 17.18 -2.97 -21.94
C SER A 278 15.94 -2.05 -21.98
N LEU A 279 14.79 -2.50 -21.49
CA LEU A 279 13.58 -1.70 -21.51
C LEU A 279 13.61 -0.59 -20.46
N LYS A 280 13.02 0.55 -20.82
CA LYS A 280 12.69 1.63 -19.89
C LYS A 280 11.57 1.20 -18.95
N GLY A 281 10.63 0.39 -19.43
CA GLY A 281 9.54 -0.12 -18.60
C GLY A 281 8.92 -1.39 -19.16
N LEU A 282 8.60 -2.31 -18.25
CA LEU A 282 7.87 -3.54 -18.55
C LEU A 282 6.62 -3.60 -17.67
N THR A 283 5.44 -3.50 -18.28
CA THR A 283 4.15 -3.70 -17.61
C THR A 283 3.54 -5.00 -18.08
N LEU A 284 3.26 -5.90 -17.15
CA LEU A 284 2.68 -7.20 -17.45
C LEU A 284 1.34 -7.32 -16.73
N THR A 285 0.29 -7.61 -17.48
CA THR A 285 -1.07 -7.79 -16.97
C THR A 285 -1.47 -9.26 -17.14
N SER A 286 -1.58 -9.97 -16.03
CA SER A 286 -2.16 -11.31 -16.02
C SER A 286 -3.61 -11.23 -15.53
N TYR A 287 -4.53 -11.73 -16.34
CA TYR A 287 -5.93 -11.91 -15.93
C TYR A 287 -6.13 -13.10 -14.99
N THR A 288 -5.05 -13.79 -14.60
CA THR A 288 -4.98 -14.80 -13.53
C THR A 288 -3.71 -14.61 -12.70
N THR A 289 -2.69 -15.46 -12.88
CA THR A 289 -1.43 -15.45 -12.13
C THR A 289 -0.22 -15.28 -13.05
N PHE A 290 0.92 -14.93 -12.43
CA PHE A 290 2.23 -15.03 -13.03
C PHE A 290 2.90 -16.31 -12.54
N ASP A 291 3.29 -17.19 -13.46
CA ASP A 291 3.77 -18.51 -13.10
C ASP A 291 5.28 -18.62 -13.36
N LEU A 292 6.03 -18.89 -12.30
CA LEU A 292 7.49 -18.97 -12.31
C LEU A 292 7.89 -20.44 -12.34
N TYR A 293 8.33 -20.91 -13.52
CA TYR A 293 8.78 -22.27 -13.76
C TYR A 293 10.28 -22.43 -13.50
N THR A 294 10.75 -23.68 -13.41
CA THR A 294 12.19 -23.98 -13.35
C THR A 294 12.95 -23.19 -14.41
N GLY A 295 14.08 -22.60 -14.03
CA GLY A 295 15.08 -22.21 -15.01
C GLY A 295 15.98 -23.40 -15.35
N LYS A 296 16.83 -23.20 -16.36
CA LYS A 296 17.64 -24.24 -17.02
C LYS A 296 18.42 -25.11 -16.03
N THR A 297 18.30 -26.42 -16.22
CA THR A 297 19.18 -27.42 -15.62
C THR A 297 20.40 -27.58 -16.51
N GLU A 298 21.52 -26.96 -16.16
CA GLU A 298 22.78 -27.16 -16.88
C GLU A 298 23.61 -28.23 -16.20
N THR A 299 24.09 -29.21 -16.98
CA THR A 299 25.06 -30.18 -16.50
C THR A 299 26.44 -29.82 -17.03
N VAL A 300 27.30 -29.24 -16.20
CA VAL A 300 28.69 -28.95 -16.54
C VAL A 300 29.59 -29.91 -15.77
N ASN A 301 30.41 -30.70 -16.49
CA ASN A 301 31.29 -31.71 -15.89
C ASN A 301 30.60 -32.72 -14.96
N GLY A 302 29.34 -33.08 -15.25
CA GLY A 302 28.54 -33.97 -14.42
C GLY A 302 27.91 -33.33 -13.19
N VAL A 303 28.13 -32.02 -12.97
CA VAL A 303 27.44 -31.23 -11.94
C VAL A 303 26.20 -30.60 -12.55
N VAL A 304 25.04 -30.97 -12.02
CA VAL A 304 23.77 -30.36 -12.39
C VAL A 304 23.61 -29.05 -11.61
N THR A 305 23.78 -27.92 -12.27
CA THR A 305 23.42 -26.59 -11.75
C THR A 305 22.05 -26.22 -12.29
N ALA A 306 21.06 -26.19 -11.41
CA ALA A 306 19.72 -25.73 -11.73
C ALA A 306 19.63 -24.25 -11.32
N SER A 307 19.43 -23.35 -12.28
CA SER A 307 19.20 -21.93 -11.98
C SER A 307 17.70 -21.67 -12.02
N GLY A 308 17.16 -20.86 -11.11
CA GLY A 308 15.76 -20.42 -11.23
C GLY A 308 15.60 -19.38 -12.33
N VAL A 309 14.35 -19.09 -12.70
CA VAL A 309 14.03 -18.02 -13.65
C VAL A 309 14.39 -16.65 -13.09
N VAL A 310 14.92 -15.77 -13.93
CA VAL A 310 15.29 -14.39 -13.58
C VAL A 310 14.52 -13.42 -14.48
N VAL A 311 13.67 -12.59 -13.87
CA VAL A 311 13.02 -11.45 -14.53
C VAL A 311 13.75 -10.20 -14.10
N GLY A 312 14.46 -9.55 -15.03
CA GLY A 312 15.33 -8.43 -14.73
C GLY A 312 16.72 -8.85 -14.26
N GLY A 313 17.76 -8.35 -14.93
CA GLY A 313 19.15 -8.61 -14.60
C GLY A 313 19.66 -7.76 -13.43
N LEU A 314 20.74 -8.24 -12.80
CA LEU A 314 21.55 -7.47 -11.85
C LEU A 314 22.91 -7.12 -12.48
N ASP A 315 23.41 -5.91 -12.21
CA ASP A 315 24.76 -5.52 -12.60
C ASP A 315 25.84 -6.11 -11.66
N GLY A 316 27.10 -5.76 -11.89
CA GLY A 316 28.24 -6.23 -11.08
C GLY A 316 28.17 -5.84 -9.60
N ASP A 317 27.42 -4.79 -9.26
CA ASP A 317 27.21 -4.30 -7.90
C ASP A 317 25.90 -4.85 -7.29
N LYS A 318 25.26 -5.81 -7.96
CA LYS A 318 23.97 -6.41 -7.60
C LYS A 318 22.80 -5.41 -7.64
N LYS A 319 22.87 -4.38 -8.48
CA LYS A 319 21.77 -3.44 -8.68
C LYS A 319 20.91 -3.86 -9.87
N PRO A 320 19.57 -3.66 -9.81
CA PRO A 320 18.71 -3.96 -10.95
C PRO A 320 19.03 -3.12 -12.19
N THR A 321 19.06 -3.79 -13.33
CA THR A 321 19.27 -3.20 -14.66
C THR A 321 17.97 -2.70 -15.27
N LEU A 322 16.90 -3.50 -15.19
CA LEU A 322 15.55 -3.12 -15.60
C LEU A 322 15.06 -1.94 -14.76
N GLN A 323 14.64 -0.86 -15.40
CA GLN A 323 14.26 0.37 -14.68
C GLN A 323 12.91 0.25 -14.00
N ASN A 324 11.87 -0.15 -14.73
CA ASN A 324 10.50 -0.24 -14.20
C ASN A 324 9.89 -1.59 -14.55
N LEU A 325 9.39 -2.30 -13.54
CA LEU A 325 8.61 -3.53 -13.69
C LEU A 325 7.29 -3.37 -12.96
N THR A 326 6.17 -3.51 -13.66
CA THR A 326 4.84 -3.51 -13.07
C THR A 326 4.15 -4.84 -13.36
N LEU A 327 3.78 -5.57 -12.31
CA LEU A 327 3.01 -6.81 -12.41
C LEU A 327 1.59 -6.55 -11.91
N GLN A 328 0.63 -6.62 -12.83
CA GLN A 328 -0.79 -6.46 -12.58
C GLN A 328 -1.50 -7.82 -12.67
N GLY A 329 -1.95 -8.39 -11.55
CA GLY A 329 -2.65 -9.67 -11.55
C GLY A 329 -2.77 -10.28 -10.16
N ALA A 330 -3.39 -11.45 -10.06
CA ALA A 330 -3.74 -12.08 -8.78
C ALA A 330 -2.52 -12.51 -7.95
N GLY A 331 -1.33 -12.62 -8.58
CA GLY A 331 -0.07 -12.81 -7.89
C GLY A 331 0.84 -13.86 -8.52
N LEU A 332 1.83 -14.32 -7.76
CA LEU A 332 2.94 -15.15 -8.21
C LEU A 332 2.77 -16.61 -7.77
N ALA A 333 2.91 -17.54 -8.72
CA ALA A 333 2.90 -18.98 -8.45
C ALA A 333 4.24 -19.61 -8.80
N GLY A 334 4.94 -20.17 -7.82
CA GLY A 334 6.09 -21.04 -8.06
C GLY A 334 5.63 -22.43 -8.48
N ILE A 335 6.05 -22.89 -9.67
CA ILE A 335 5.65 -24.18 -10.24
C ILE A 335 6.91 -24.93 -10.67
N ASN A 336 6.98 -26.23 -10.35
CA ASN A 336 8.13 -27.07 -10.69
C ASN A 336 9.47 -26.38 -10.37
N ASN A 337 9.62 -25.74 -9.21
CA ASN A 337 10.76 -24.87 -8.89
C ASN A 337 11.58 -25.36 -7.68
N ALA A 338 11.46 -26.65 -7.33
CA ALA A 338 12.10 -27.24 -6.16
C ALA A 338 13.62 -26.96 -6.17
N ASP A 339 14.15 -26.58 -5.01
CA ASP A 339 15.57 -26.25 -4.79
C ASP A 339 16.14 -25.09 -5.63
N GLN A 340 15.30 -24.38 -6.39
CA GLN A 340 15.70 -23.23 -7.20
C GLN A 340 15.27 -21.90 -6.57
N THR A 341 15.90 -20.81 -7.00
CA THR A 341 15.54 -19.44 -6.61
C THR A 341 15.07 -18.66 -7.83
N ALA A 342 13.77 -18.37 -7.91
CA ALA A 342 13.23 -17.43 -8.88
C ALA A 342 13.54 -16.00 -8.43
N GLN A 343 13.84 -15.12 -9.38
CA GLN A 343 14.24 -13.74 -9.09
C GLN A 343 13.38 -12.72 -9.84
N LEU A 344 12.98 -11.67 -9.14
CA LEU A 344 12.39 -10.46 -9.73
C LEU A 344 13.28 -9.27 -9.38
N ASN A 345 13.87 -8.63 -10.39
CA ASN A 345 14.76 -7.51 -10.20
C ASN A 345 14.33 -6.31 -11.06
N ALA A 346 14.10 -5.15 -10.44
CA ALA A 346 13.87 -3.89 -11.16
C ALA A 346 14.18 -2.71 -10.24
N LYS A 347 14.57 -1.55 -10.77
CA LYS A 347 14.76 -0.37 -9.90
C LYS A 347 13.44 -0.01 -9.22
N ASN A 348 12.37 0.15 -9.99
CA ASN A 348 11.02 0.33 -9.49
C ASN A 348 10.19 -0.92 -9.81
N LEU A 349 9.79 -1.67 -8.77
CA LEU A 349 8.92 -2.83 -8.90
C LEU A 349 7.55 -2.50 -8.30
N THR A 350 6.48 -2.69 -9.06
CA THR A 350 5.10 -2.50 -8.60
C THR A 350 4.33 -3.81 -8.69
N LEU A 351 3.69 -4.21 -7.59
CA LEU A 351 2.75 -5.34 -7.54
C LEU A 351 1.35 -4.82 -7.24
N THR A 352 0.39 -5.06 -8.14
CA THR A 352 -1.00 -4.58 -7.99
C THR A 352 -1.98 -5.56 -8.61
N ASN A 353 -3.25 -5.53 -8.18
CA ASN A 353 -4.34 -6.30 -8.79
C ASN A 353 -5.60 -5.43 -8.94
N PRO A 354 -5.55 -4.36 -9.76
CA PRO A 354 -6.64 -3.38 -9.83
C PRO A 354 -7.90 -3.95 -10.47
N ALA A 355 -7.78 -5.00 -11.28
CA ALA A 355 -8.89 -5.69 -11.94
C ALA A 355 -9.54 -6.79 -11.08
N ALA A 356 -9.06 -6.99 -9.85
CA ALA A 356 -9.47 -8.08 -8.97
C ALA A 356 -9.41 -9.46 -9.66
N ALA A 357 -8.32 -9.71 -10.41
CA ALA A 357 -8.07 -11.01 -11.02
C ALA A 357 -8.01 -12.08 -9.93
N SER A 358 -8.52 -13.28 -10.24
CA SER A 358 -8.54 -14.40 -9.31
C SER A 358 -7.27 -15.24 -9.40
N PHE A 359 -6.75 -15.67 -8.25
CA PHE A 359 -5.59 -16.57 -8.20
C PHE A 359 -6.03 -17.99 -8.58
N SER A 360 -5.84 -18.37 -9.83
CA SER A 360 -6.14 -19.72 -10.35
C SER A 360 -4.90 -20.36 -10.95
N LEU A 361 -4.64 -21.62 -10.60
CA LEU A 361 -3.51 -22.39 -11.13
C LEU A 361 -3.82 -22.93 -12.54
N PRO A 362 -2.78 -23.16 -13.37
CA PRO A 362 -2.98 -23.78 -14.68
C PRO A 362 -3.44 -25.22 -14.51
N LYS A 363 -4.04 -25.78 -15.57
CA LYS A 363 -4.42 -27.19 -15.63
C LYS A 363 -3.37 -28.01 -16.38
N ASP A 364 -3.10 -29.21 -15.90
CA ASP A 364 -2.28 -30.20 -16.59
C ASP A 364 -3.02 -30.84 -17.78
N ALA A 365 -2.34 -31.73 -18.51
CA ALA A 365 -2.92 -32.44 -19.65
C ALA A 365 -4.13 -33.34 -19.29
N ALA A 366 -4.30 -33.69 -18.00
CA ALA A 366 -5.43 -34.45 -17.48
C ALA A 366 -6.56 -33.54 -16.96
N GLY A 367 -6.41 -32.21 -17.07
CA GLY A 367 -7.39 -31.23 -16.62
C GLY A 367 -7.37 -30.95 -15.12
N LYS A 368 -6.36 -31.43 -14.39
CA LYS A 368 -6.17 -31.20 -12.95
C LYS A 368 -5.31 -29.95 -12.72
N GLU A 369 -5.57 -29.21 -11.64
CA GLU A 369 -4.70 -28.11 -11.24
C GLU A 369 -3.25 -28.57 -11.03
N VAL A 370 -2.32 -27.83 -11.61
CA VAL A 370 -0.88 -28.04 -11.43
C VAL A 370 -0.54 -27.81 -9.96
N VAL A 371 0.33 -28.67 -9.42
CA VAL A 371 0.77 -28.59 -8.03
C VAL A 371 1.80 -27.47 -7.89
N LEU A 372 1.62 -26.64 -6.85
CA LEU A 372 2.59 -25.62 -6.46
C LEU A 372 3.93 -26.25 -6.05
N GLY A 373 5.01 -25.55 -6.37
CA GLY A 373 6.37 -25.96 -6.04
C GLY A 373 6.81 -25.57 -4.63
N SER A 374 8.12 -25.66 -4.40
CA SER A 374 8.78 -25.49 -3.10
C SER A 374 10.11 -24.71 -3.19
N GLY A 375 10.29 -23.93 -4.26
CA GLY A 375 11.49 -23.12 -4.48
C GLY A 375 11.60 -21.92 -3.55
N LYS A 376 12.49 -20.99 -3.89
CA LYS A 376 12.65 -19.70 -3.21
C LYS A 376 12.27 -18.58 -4.17
N LEU A 377 11.75 -17.47 -3.63
CA LEU A 377 11.59 -16.23 -4.36
C LEU A 377 12.52 -15.18 -3.77
N ALA A 378 13.36 -14.58 -4.60
CA ALA A 378 14.16 -13.42 -4.26
C ALA A 378 13.69 -12.21 -5.06
N VAL A 379 13.43 -11.10 -4.37
CA VAL A 379 13.04 -9.83 -4.99
C VAL A 379 14.09 -8.79 -4.64
N THR A 380 14.67 -8.15 -5.66
CA THR A 380 15.63 -7.06 -5.48
C THR A 380 15.13 -5.83 -6.20
N ALA A 381 14.89 -4.75 -5.47
CA ALA A 381 14.51 -3.48 -6.09
C ALA A 381 15.15 -2.30 -5.39
N ASP A 382 15.17 -1.14 -6.04
CA ASP A 382 15.39 0.11 -5.29
C ASP A 382 14.12 0.43 -4.49
N THR A 383 12.98 0.47 -5.17
CA THR A 383 11.66 0.72 -4.58
C THR A 383 10.70 -0.42 -4.95
N LEU A 384 10.08 -1.05 -3.95
CA LEU A 384 8.94 -1.95 -4.13
C LEU A 384 7.65 -1.25 -3.72
N THR A 385 6.71 -1.12 -4.65
CA THR A 385 5.39 -0.53 -4.42
C THR A 385 4.32 -1.62 -4.39
N LEU A 386 3.56 -1.69 -3.29
CA LEU A 386 2.35 -2.52 -3.21
C LEU A 386 1.13 -1.66 -3.50
N GLY A 387 0.45 -1.94 -4.61
CA GLY A 387 -0.75 -1.24 -5.03
C GLY A 387 -2.04 -1.97 -4.65
N ALA A 388 -3.17 -1.38 -5.07
CA ALA A 388 -4.51 -1.86 -4.74
C ALA A 388 -4.79 -3.31 -5.17
N GLY A 389 -5.79 -3.91 -4.53
CA GLY A 389 -6.32 -5.25 -4.81
C GLY A 389 -5.58 -6.37 -4.08
N GLU A 390 -6.23 -7.53 -3.98
CA GLU A 390 -5.67 -8.73 -3.36
C GLU A 390 -4.62 -9.39 -4.26
N LYS A 391 -3.48 -9.75 -3.69
CA LYS A 391 -2.35 -10.39 -4.38
C LYS A 391 -1.90 -11.58 -3.54
N ALA A 392 -1.48 -12.67 -4.16
CA ALA A 392 -0.91 -13.81 -3.44
C ALA A 392 0.43 -14.28 -3.99
N ILE A 393 1.31 -14.75 -3.11
CA ILE A 393 2.56 -15.43 -3.48
C ILE A 393 2.50 -16.85 -2.91
N LYS A 394 2.54 -17.86 -3.78
CA LYS A 394 2.42 -19.27 -3.40
C LYS A 394 3.45 -20.13 -4.15
N GLY A 395 3.75 -21.33 -3.63
CA GLY A 395 4.68 -22.27 -4.27
C GLY A 395 6.16 -21.99 -3.99
N PHE A 396 6.44 -21.40 -2.82
CA PHE A 396 7.78 -21.12 -2.35
C PHE A 396 7.92 -21.53 -0.88
N ASN A 397 9.08 -22.05 -0.50
CA ASN A 397 9.45 -22.35 0.88
C ASN A 397 9.92 -21.09 1.63
N THR A 398 10.44 -20.09 0.92
CA THR A 398 10.91 -18.82 1.49
C THR A 398 10.76 -17.70 0.48
N VAL A 399 10.38 -16.51 0.96
CA VAL A 399 10.38 -15.28 0.16
C VAL A 399 11.33 -14.28 0.82
N THR A 400 12.30 -13.77 0.06
CA THR A 400 13.23 -12.73 0.50
C THR A 400 13.08 -11.52 -0.40
N VAL A 401 12.88 -10.35 0.20
CA VAL A 401 12.79 -9.05 -0.48
C VAL A 401 13.93 -8.18 0.01
N THR A 402 14.66 -7.53 -0.90
CA THR A 402 15.71 -6.57 -0.56
C THR A 402 15.45 -5.28 -1.32
N VAL A 403 15.09 -4.22 -0.60
CA VAL A 403 14.79 -2.91 -1.18
C VAL A 403 15.28 -1.75 -0.32
N ASN A 404 15.57 -0.62 -0.95
CA ASN A 404 15.76 0.63 -0.22
C ASN A 404 14.44 1.09 0.40
N GLU A 405 13.36 1.05 -0.37
CA GLU A 405 12.06 1.54 0.08
C GLU A 405 10.90 0.57 -0.26
N LEU A 406 10.08 0.25 0.74
CA LEU A 406 8.79 -0.42 0.56
C LEU A 406 7.67 0.61 0.68
N VAL A 407 6.90 0.80 -0.38
CA VAL A 407 5.87 1.85 -0.48
C VAL A 407 4.49 1.24 -0.57
N ALA A 408 3.57 1.73 0.25
CA ALA A 408 2.13 1.51 0.07
C ALA A 408 1.59 2.53 -0.93
N ALA A 409 1.14 2.07 -2.10
CA ALA A 409 0.46 2.94 -3.05
C ALA A 409 -0.94 3.32 -2.55
N ALA A 410 -1.49 4.41 -3.08
CA ALA A 410 -2.85 4.83 -2.76
C ALA A 410 -3.90 3.71 -3.02
N GLY A 411 -4.92 3.66 -2.17
CA GLY A 411 -5.97 2.64 -2.21
C GLY A 411 -5.71 1.46 -1.28
N GLU A 412 -6.66 0.53 -1.27
CA GLU A 412 -6.67 -0.65 -0.40
C GLU A 412 -6.07 -1.87 -1.11
N GLY A 413 -5.15 -2.58 -0.45
CA GLY A 413 -4.54 -3.78 -1.00
C GLY A 413 -4.07 -4.77 0.06
N GLU A 414 -4.08 -6.04 -0.32
CA GLU A 414 -3.52 -7.14 0.49
C GLU A 414 -2.47 -7.90 -0.34
N LEU A 415 -1.37 -8.29 0.30
CA LEU A 415 -0.40 -9.24 -0.21
C LEU A 415 -0.30 -10.44 0.75
N ASN A 416 -0.87 -11.58 0.34
CA ASN A 416 -0.81 -12.82 1.09
C ASN A 416 0.31 -13.74 0.58
N ILE A 417 1.35 -13.92 1.39
CA ILE A 417 2.51 -14.76 1.11
C ILE A 417 2.39 -16.05 1.91
N VAL A 418 2.22 -17.18 1.20
CA VAL A 418 2.13 -18.52 1.81
C VAL A 418 3.54 -19.11 1.96
N ALA A 419 4.38 -18.43 2.74
CA ALA A 419 5.74 -18.83 3.12
C ALA A 419 6.25 -17.96 4.29
N PRO A 420 7.31 -18.36 5.01
CA PRO A 420 8.14 -17.43 5.76
C PRO A 420 8.70 -16.30 4.88
N VAL A 421 8.74 -15.08 5.41
CA VAL A 421 9.12 -13.86 4.69
C VAL A 421 10.25 -13.14 5.40
N THR A 422 11.28 -12.76 4.64
CA THR A 422 12.33 -11.83 5.07
C THR A 422 12.31 -10.58 4.21
N LEU A 423 12.03 -9.42 4.81
CA LEU A 423 12.09 -8.11 4.19
C LEU A 423 13.36 -7.39 4.68
N ASN A 424 14.36 -7.21 3.82
CA ASN A 424 15.49 -6.33 4.06
C ASN A 424 15.12 -4.96 3.49
N VAL A 425 14.71 -4.04 4.34
CA VAL A 425 14.16 -2.72 3.95
C VAL A 425 14.87 -1.61 4.70
N ALA A 426 15.19 -0.50 4.02
CA ALA A 426 15.77 0.66 4.70
C ALA A 426 14.69 1.59 5.24
N ARG A 427 13.56 1.69 4.53
CA ARG A 427 12.37 2.40 4.98
C ARG A 427 11.08 1.77 4.43
N ILE A 428 10.04 1.77 5.26
CA ILE A 428 8.65 1.50 4.88
C ILE A 428 7.89 2.84 4.91
N SER A 429 7.23 3.19 3.82
CA SER A 429 6.46 4.44 3.68
C SER A 429 5.13 4.20 2.95
N GLY A 430 4.34 5.24 2.73
CA GLY A 430 3.09 5.12 1.98
C GLY A 430 2.60 6.45 1.44
N GLU A 431 1.75 6.37 0.41
CA GLU A 431 1.09 7.51 -0.21
C GLU A 431 -0.17 7.93 0.57
N ARG A 432 -0.71 9.10 0.23
CA ARG A 432 -1.98 9.55 0.82
C ARG A 432 -3.10 8.58 0.45
N GLY A 433 -3.85 8.13 1.45
CA GLY A 433 -4.99 7.23 1.25
C GLY A 433 -4.58 5.78 0.98
N SER A 434 -3.34 5.40 1.29
CA SER A 434 -2.89 4.02 1.21
C SER A 434 -3.37 3.20 2.43
N ASP A 435 -3.91 2.02 2.18
CA ASP A 435 -4.28 1.03 3.20
C ASP A 435 -3.77 -0.35 2.76
N GLN A 436 -2.60 -0.76 3.25
CA GLN A 436 -1.92 -1.98 2.78
C GLN A 436 -1.74 -3.01 3.89
N THR A 437 -2.05 -4.26 3.56
CA THR A 437 -1.85 -5.42 4.43
C THR A 437 -0.85 -6.40 3.80
N LEU A 438 0.15 -6.84 4.57
CA LEU A 438 1.09 -7.90 4.18
C LEU A 438 0.99 -9.07 5.15
N LEU A 439 0.65 -10.25 4.65
CA LEU A 439 0.46 -11.46 5.44
C LEU A 439 1.52 -12.51 5.08
N ALA A 440 2.36 -12.90 6.04
CA ALA A 440 3.19 -14.11 5.97
C ALA A 440 2.38 -15.30 6.54
N SER A 441 1.35 -15.74 5.82
CA SER A 441 0.30 -16.63 6.34
C SER A 441 0.78 -18.06 6.70
N ALA A 442 1.95 -18.47 6.20
CA ALA A 442 2.53 -19.78 6.47
C ALA A 442 3.90 -19.72 7.18
N GLY A 443 4.21 -18.63 7.88
CA GLY A 443 5.48 -18.55 8.59
C GLY A 443 5.76 -17.27 9.35
N LYS A 444 7.01 -17.17 9.82
CA LYS A 444 7.55 -15.98 10.48
C LYS A 444 7.72 -14.84 9.47
N LEU A 445 7.42 -13.62 9.91
CA LEU A 445 7.80 -12.39 9.22
C LEU A 445 9.04 -11.81 9.91
N THR A 446 10.08 -11.54 9.14
CA THR A 446 11.29 -10.86 9.61
C THR A 446 11.51 -9.62 8.75
N VAL A 447 11.50 -8.45 9.39
CA VAL A 447 11.81 -7.16 8.76
C VAL A 447 13.15 -6.71 9.32
N ALA A 448 14.20 -6.76 8.51
CA ALA A 448 15.56 -6.44 8.90
C ALA A 448 16.02 -5.13 8.28
N GLN A 449 16.87 -4.40 9.01
CA GLN A 449 17.46 -3.16 8.54
C GLN A 449 18.31 -3.40 7.30
N HIS A 450 18.04 -2.63 6.25
CA HIS A 450 18.88 -2.52 5.07
C HIS A 450 19.53 -1.14 5.05
N THR A 451 20.81 -1.06 4.70
CA THR A 451 21.47 0.24 4.50
C THR A 451 21.17 0.71 3.09
N ALA A 452 20.41 1.81 2.98
CA ALA A 452 20.10 2.38 1.68
C ALA A 452 21.38 2.81 0.94
N ASP A 453 21.48 2.49 -0.34
CA ASP A 453 22.61 2.87 -1.19
C ASP A 453 22.47 4.26 -1.84
N ARG A 454 21.37 4.95 -1.52
CA ARG A 454 21.06 6.33 -1.91
C ARG A 454 20.32 7.07 -0.80
N THR A 455 20.27 8.39 -0.91
CA THR A 455 19.37 9.22 -0.09
C THR A 455 17.92 8.97 -0.48
N LEU A 456 17.08 8.69 0.51
CA LEU A 456 15.63 8.58 0.33
C LEU A 456 14.99 9.98 0.39
N ALA A 457 14.02 10.24 -0.48
CA ALA A 457 13.27 11.50 -0.43
C ALA A 457 12.48 11.60 0.88
N PRO A 458 12.25 12.78 1.46
CA PRO A 458 11.44 12.92 2.67
C PRO A 458 10.00 12.40 2.46
N VAL A 459 9.43 11.73 3.46
CA VAL A 459 8.01 11.34 3.42
C VAL A 459 7.16 12.55 3.75
N THR A 460 6.39 13.03 2.76
CA THR A 460 5.47 14.17 2.94
C THR A 460 4.00 13.76 2.97
N ALA A 461 3.70 12.51 2.61
CA ALA A 461 2.35 11.97 2.69
C ALA A 461 1.94 11.79 4.15
N LEU A 462 0.70 12.13 4.46
CA LEU A 462 0.09 11.96 5.78
C LEU A 462 -0.97 10.85 5.72
N GLY A 463 -1.10 10.10 6.81
CA GLY A 463 -2.24 9.20 7.01
C GLY A 463 -2.12 7.86 6.28
N ALA A 464 -0.92 7.45 5.86
CA ALA A 464 -0.68 6.13 5.29
C ALA A 464 -0.88 5.03 6.34
N LYS A 465 -1.46 3.89 5.95
CA LYS A 465 -1.66 2.74 6.83
C LYS A 465 -0.97 1.49 6.34
N TRP A 466 -0.35 0.79 7.28
CA TRP A 466 0.26 -0.51 7.09
C TRP A 466 -0.16 -1.48 8.18
N ALA A 467 -0.55 -2.70 7.78
CA ALA A 467 -0.67 -3.85 8.65
C ALA A 467 0.24 -4.98 8.16
N MET A 468 1.02 -5.57 9.05
CA MET A 468 1.87 -6.71 8.75
C MET A 468 1.65 -7.84 9.74
N GLN A 469 1.58 -9.07 9.22
CA GLN A 469 1.28 -10.26 10.02
C GLN A 469 2.19 -11.42 9.69
N GLY A 470 2.55 -12.21 10.71
CA GLY A 470 3.19 -13.52 10.58
C GLY A 470 2.82 -14.44 11.76
N SER A 471 3.32 -15.67 11.77
CA SER A 471 3.20 -16.53 12.95
C SER A 471 3.95 -15.95 14.16
N SER A 472 5.10 -15.34 13.90
CA SER A 472 5.86 -14.43 14.76
C SER A 472 6.36 -13.27 13.90
N VAL A 473 6.66 -12.13 14.51
CA VAL A 473 7.13 -10.92 13.82
C VAL A 473 8.38 -10.39 14.51
N ASP A 474 9.49 -10.39 13.79
CA ASP A 474 10.69 -9.64 14.18
C ASP A 474 10.74 -8.38 13.30
N PHE A 475 10.69 -7.20 13.92
CA PHE A 475 10.78 -5.92 13.24
C PHE A 475 12.01 -5.16 13.72
N ASN A 476 12.98 -4.96 12.85
CA ASN A 476 14.24 -4.30 13.14
C ASN A 476 14.61 -3.37 11.98
N SER A 477 13.68 -2.49 11.58
CA SER A 477 13.87 -1.53 10.49
C SER A 477 13.08 -0.23 10.74
N HIS A 478 13.00 0.67 9.77
CA HIS A 478 12.32 1.96 9.86
C HIS A 478 10.98 1.98 9.11
N ALA A 479 9.89 2.29 9.80
CA ALA A 479 8.59 2.67 9.23
C ALA A 479 8.34 4.17 9.46
N GLU A 480 8.22 4.95 8.38
CA GLU A 480 7.96 6.40 8.40
C GLU A 480 6.58 6.66 7.78
N LEU A 481 5.56 6.82 8.64
CA LEU A 481 4.15 6.94 8.27
C LEU A 481 3.50 8.13 9.01
N PRO A 482 3.87 9.36 8.66
CA PRO A 482 3.43 10.55 9.39
C PRO A 482 1.91 10.63 9.56
N SER A 483 1.44 10.86 10.79
CA SER A 483 0.00 10.87 11.14
C SER A 483 -0.77 9.61 10.68
N GLY A 484 -0.06 8.50 10.45
CA GLY A 484 -0.57 7.27 9.85
C GLY A 484 -0.90 6.19 10.86
N THR A 485 -0.96 4.94 10.39
CA THR A 485 -1.14 3.76 11.25
C THR A 485 -0.14 2.68 10.89
N PHE A 486 0.55 2.14 11.90
CA PHE A 486 1.43 1.00 11.74
C PHE A 486 1.00 -0.12 12.69
N LYS A 487 0.67 -1.29 12.13
CA LYS A 487 0.22 -2.46 12.88
C LYS A 487 1.10 -3.66 12.61
N LEU A 488 1.58 -4.30 13.67
CA LEU A 488 2.22 -5.62 13.62
C LEU A 488 1.35 -6.64 14.36
N THR A 489 1.23 -7.85 13.81
CA THR A 489 0.46 -8.94 14.42
C THR A 489 1.19 -10.28 14.32
N ALA A 490 1.44 -10.91 15.46
CA ALA A 490 1.90 -12.30 15.56
C ALA A 490 0.75 -13.21 15.97
N THR A 491 0.42 -14.20 15.15
CA THR A 491 -0.74 -15.08 15.38
C THR A 491 -0.46 -16.27 16.32
N ALA A 492 0.81 -16.63 16.53
CA ALA A 492 1.20 -17.81 17.31
C ALA A 492 2.46 -17.63 18.20
N GLY A 493 3.29 -16.63 17.93
CA GLY A 493 4.50 -16.33 18.69
C GLY A 493 4.61 -14.84 19.00
N ASP A 494 5.82 -14.34 19.14
CA ASP A 494 6.08 -13.01 19.66
C ASP A 494 6.05 -11.93 18.57
N VAL A 495 5.81 -10.69 19.00
CA VAL A 495 6.20 -9.47 18.27
C VAL A 495 7.43 -8.90 18.96
N GLU A 496 8.54 -8.81 18.24
CA GLU A 496 9.79 -8.25 18.74
C GLU A 496 10.19 -7.02 17.90
N LEU A 497 10.34 -5.88 18.55
CA LEU A 497 10.99 -4.69 17.97
C LEU A 497 12.45 -4.71 18.36
N GLY A 498 13.35 -4.91 17.40
CA GLY A 498 14.80 -4.94 17.62
C GLY A 498 15.40 -3.55 17.88
N ALA A 499 16.71 -3.49 18.15
CA ALA A 499 17.43 -2.26 18.50
C ALA A 499 17.44 -1.19 17.39
N ASP A 500 17.33 -1.59 16.12
CA ASP A 500 17.24 -0.71 14.95
C ASP A 500 15.78 -0.38 14.57
N ALA A 501 14.80 -0.92 15.30
CA ALA A 501 13.40 -0.62 15.04
C ALA A 501 13.10 0.86 15.23
N ARG A 502 12.58 1.52 14.20
CA ARG A 502 12.09 2.89 14.23
C ARG A 502 10.68 2.91 13.65
N VAL A 503 9.68 3.29 14.42
CA VAL A 503 8.30 3.47 13.94
C VAL A 503 7.93 4.92 14.21
N ASP A 504 7.94 5.73 13.17
CA ASP A 504 7.54 7.13 13.21
C ASP A 504 6.16 7.28 12.59
N VAL A 505 5.14 7.41 13.44
CA VAL A 505 3.80 7.81 13.04
C VAL A 505 3.46 9.22 13.54
N ALA A 506 4.48 10.00 13.91
CA ALA A 506 4.30 11.29 14.55
C ALA A 506 3.67 12.33 13.60
N GLY A 507 3.04 13.34 14.19
CA GLY A 507 2.53 14.50 13.48
C GLY A 507 3.64 15.31 12.81
N ARG A 508 3.26 16.12 11.82
CA ARG A 508 4.14 17.01 11.06
C ARG A 508 3.58 18.42 11.05
N ALA A 509 4.47 19.40 10.95
CA ALA A 509 4.09 20.76 10.64
C ALA A 509 3.74 20.86 9.15
N VAL A 510 2.50 21.21 8.84
CA VAL A 510 2.01 21.36 7.46
C VAL A 510 1.96 22.84 7.11
N HIS A 511 2.71 23.24 6.09
CA HIS A 511 2.76 24.62 5.63
C HIS A 511 1.66 24.91 4.60
N PHE A 512 0.82 25.89 4.89
CA PHE A 512 -0.20 26.47 4.01
C PHE A 512 0.15 27.92 3.74
N PHE A 513 0.98 28.16 2.72
CA PHE A 513 1.53 29.48 2.41
C PHE A 513 2.20 30.14 3.62
N ASP A 514 1.53 31.10 4.26
CA ASP A 514 1.97 31.88 5.41
C ASP A 514 1.55 31.29 6.77
N VAL A 515 0.73 30.23 6.76
CA VAL A 515 0.24 29.57 7.99
C VAL A 515 0.81 28.17 8.12
N VAL A 516 1.32 27.83 9.30
CA VAL A 516 1.69 26.45 9.66
C VAL A 516 0.57 25.86 10.50
N LYS A 517 0.11 24.66 10.15
CA LYS A 517 -0.83 23.89 10.95
C LYS A 517 -0.21 22.56 11.38
N PRO A 518 -0.35 22.17 12.66
CA PRO A 518 0.10 20.86 13.09
C PRO A 518 -0.84 19.78 12.56
N SER A 519 -0.28 18.63 12.18
CA SER A 519 -1.04 17.38 12.12
C SER A 519 -0.89 16.62 13.44
N TRP A 520 -1.87 15.75 13.69
CA TRP A 520 -1.91 14.88 14.87
C TRP A 520 -0.93 13.71 14.77
N GLY A 521 -0.55 13.16 15.92
CA GLY A 521 0.15 11.87 15.99
C GLY A 521 -0.73 10.72 15.49
N GLY A 522 -0.10 9.71 14.92
CA GLY A 522 -0.76 8.51 14.39
C GLY A 522 -0.92 7.39 15.43
N THR A 523 -1.16 6.18 14.94
CA THR A 523 -1.37 4.99 15.78
C THR A 523 -0.31 3.94 15.51
N ALA A 524 0.33 3.46 16.57
CA ALA A 524 1.21 2.29 16.52
C ALA A 524 0.56 1.14 17.31
N GLU A 525 0.30 0.00 16.66
CA GLU A 525 -0.37 -1.16 17.26
C GLU A 525 0.51 -2.43 17.15
N PHE A 526 0.75 -3.07 18.29
CA PHE A 526 1.56 -4.30 18.37
C PHE A 526 0.77 -5.40 19.07
N VAL A 527 0.48 -6.48 18.34
CA VAL A 527 -0.39 -7.57 18.81
C VAL A 527 0.33 -8.90 18.75
N SER A 528 0.42 -9.60 19.87
CA SER A 528 0.70 -11.03 19.91
C SER A 528 -0.50 -11.76 20.49
N GLU A 529 -1.04 -12.71 19.73
CA GLU A 529 -2.24 -13.47 20.14
C GLU A 529 -1.94 -14.47 21.26
N THR A 530 -0.72 -15.02 21.30
CA THR A 530 -0.34 -16.12 22.20
C THR A 530 0.99 -15.89 22.92
N GLY A 531 1.80 -14.94 22.47
CA GLY A 531 3.14 -14.68 22.95
C GLY A 531 3.32 -13.26 23.49
N ASN A 532 4.56 -12.80 23.46
CA ASN A 532 5.00 -11.55 24.05
C ASN A 532 5.01 -10.41 23.02
N VAL A 533 4.96 -9.19 23.53
CA VAL A 533 5.37 -8.00 22.79
C VAL A 533 6.60 -7.41 23.48
N THR A 534 7.72 -7.38 22.78
CA THR A 534 9.01 -6.95 23.33
C THR A 534 9.60 -5.81 22.52
N PHE A 535 9.98 -4.75 23.21
CA PHE A 535 10.76 -3.65 22.66
C PHE A 535 12.18 -3.83 23.19
N ALA A 536 13.13 -4.10 22.29
CA ALA A 536 14.51 -4.34 22.67
C ALA A 536 15.09 -3.13 23.42
N ASP A 537 15.72 -3.42 24.56
CA ASP A 537 16.51 -2.47 25.32
C ASP A 537 17.87 -2.24 24.66
N ARG A 538 18.59 -1.21 25.13
CA ARG A 538 19.91 -0.78 24.66
C ARG A 538 20.86 -1.94 24.41
N ALA A 539 21.24 -2.15 23.17
CA ALA A 539 22.49 -2.81 22.86
C ALA A 539 23.63 -1.82 23.12
N LEU A 540 24.64 -2.20 23.92
CA LEU A 540 25.85 -1.39 24.07
C LEU A 540 26.68 -1.49 22.77
N ARG A 541 26.40 -0.64 21.79
CA ARG A 541 27.30 -0.38 20.66
C ARG A 541 27.45 1.12 20.46
N ASP A 542 28.67 1.60 20.66
CA ASP A 542 29.07 3.00 20.59
C ASP A 542 28.34 3.97 21.54
N ILE A 543 29.06 5.00 21.97
CA ILE A 543 28.61 5.90 23.04
C ILE A 543 27.65 7.00 22.55
N ASP A 544 27.45 7.09 21.23
CA ASP A 544 26.76 8.19 20.54
C ASP A 544 25.48 7.77 19.77
N LEU A 545 25.15 6.47 19.73
CA LEU A 545 23.90 5.97 19.11
C LEU A 545 22.97 5.40 20.18
N ILE A 546 21.69 5.77 20.12
CA ILE A 546 20.65 5.15 20.92
C ILE A 546 20.18 3.90 20.18
N ASP A 547 20.80 2.76 20.48
CA ASP A 547 20.41 1.44 19.95
C ASP A 547 19.26 0.85 20.78
N ILE A 548 18.13 1.54 20.78
CA ILE A 548 16.88 1.10 21.39
C ILE A 548 15.79 1.09 20.32
N ALA A 549 14.81 0.18 20.42
CA ALA A 549 13.60 0.29 19.62
C ALA A 549 12.96 1.66 19.88
N GLN A 550 12.54 2.41 18.85
CA GLN A 550 11.86 3.71 19.03
C GLN A 550 10.52 3.70 18.31
N VAL A 551 9.46 4.04 19.04
CA VAL A 551 8.11 4.23 18.49
C VAL A 551 7.64 5.64 18.85
N ASP A 552 7.44 6.47 17.85
CA ASP A 552 7.03 7.87 18.00
C ASP A 552 5.59 8.08 17.51
N VAL A 553 4.72 8.40 18.47
CA VAL A 553 3.32 8.79 18.26
C VAL A 553 3.11 10.26 18.63
N SER A 554 4.16 11.07 18.72
CA SER A 554 4.09 12.50 19.10
C SER A 554 3.27 13.33 18.12
N ALA A 555 2.80 14.49 18.57
CA ALA A 555 2.19 15.49 17.70
C ALA A 555 3.23 16.46 17.14
N ALA A 556 2.88 17.13 16.04
CA ALA A 556 3.50 18.42 15.77
C ALA A 556 3.07 19.44 16.83
N ALA A 557 3.89 20.48 17.06
CA ALA A 557 3.62 21.49 18.08
C ALA A 557 2.22 22.13 17.91
N GLY A 558 1.42 22.12 18.97
CA GLY A 558 0.03 22.57 18.98
C GLY A 558 -1.00 21.53 18.52
N GLY A 559 -0.57 20.35 18.08
CA GLY A 559 -1.43 19.24 17.69
C GLY A 559 -1.67 18.23 18.81
N ASP A 560 -2.63 17.33 18.58
CA ASP A 560 -2.94 16.21 19.46
C ASP A 560 -1.98 15.05 19.21
N ALA A 561 -1.43 14.47 20.28
CA ALA A 561 -0.56 13.31 20.15
C ALA A 561 -1.37 12.02 19.92
N GLY A 562 -0.67 11.02 19.40
CA GLY A 562 -1.23 9.78 18.90
C GLY A 562 -1.43 8.70 19.96
N THR A 563 -1.58 7.46 19.49
CA THR A 563 -1.91 6.31 20.34
C THR A 563 -0.93 5.16 20.15
N LEU A 564 -0.40 4.65 21.25
CA LEU A 564 0.29 3.37 21.34
C LEU A 564 -0.71 2.30 21.83
N ILE A 565 -0.86 1.23 21.07
CA ILE A 565 -1.68 0.07 21.42
C ILE A 565 -0.79 -1.16 21.51
N VAL A 566 -0.83 -1.85 22.65
CA VAL A 566 -0.11 -3.11 22.84
C VAL A 566 -1.07 -4.17 23.37
N ARG A 567 -1.12 -5.32 22.68
CA ARG A 567 -1.95 -6.46 23.08
C ARG A 567 -1.08 -7.72 23.12
N ALA A 568 -0.85 -8.23 24.32
CA ALA A 568 -0.16 -9.49 24.60
C ALA A 568 -0.97 -10.26 25.64
N ALA A 569 -2.27 -10.44 25.40
CA ALA A 569 -3.25 -10.93 26.38
C ALA A 569 -2.89 -12.29 27.00
N ASN A 570 -2.11 -13.11 26.27
CA ASN A 570 -1.67 -14.43 26.73
C ASN A 570 -0.15 -14.50 27.00
N GLY A 571 0.55 -13.36 26.95
CA GLY A 571 1.99 -13.27 27.20
C GLY A 571 2.34 -12.05 28.05
N THR A 572 3.52 -11.48 27.80
CA THR A 572 4.06 -10.34 28.55
C THR A 572 4.35 -9.15 27.66
N LEU A 573 4.42 -7.97 28.28
CA LEU A 573 4.95 -6.76 27.68
C LEU A 573 6.29 -6.41 28.32
N SER A 574 7.30 -6.17 27.48
CA SER A 574 8.56 -5.52 27.88
C SER A 574 8.74 -4.22 27.09
N LEU A 575 8.76 -3.10 27.81
CA LEU A 575 8.95 -1.76 27.25
C LEU A 575 10.16 -1.09 27.90
N ALA A 576 11.21 -0.86 27.12
CA ALA A 576 12.44 -0.24 27.61
C ALA A 576 12.28 1.29 27.77
N ASP A 577 13.00 1.90 28.70
CA ASP A 577 12.93 3.35 28.90
C ASP A 577 13.52 4.10 27.69
N GLY A 578 12.79 5.10 27.19
CA GLY A 578 13.13 5.82 25.95
C GLY A 578 12.76 5.08 24.66
N SER A 579 12.07 3.94 24.74
CA SER A 579 11.63 3.20 23.55
C SER A 579 10.36 3.75 22.88
N VAL A 580 9.66 4.65 23.57
CA VAL A 580 8.42 5.26 23.09
C VAL A 580 8.44 6.76 23.29
N SER A 581 7.82 7.50 22.37
CA SER A 581 7.56 8.93 22.49
C SER A 581 6.13 9.24 22.05
N GLY A 582 5.48 10.13 22.78
CA GLY A 582 4.08 10.50 22.62
C GLY A 582 3.86 11.93 23.10
N THR A 583 4.75 12.84 22.71
CA THR A 583 4.71 14.21 23.21
C THR A 583 3.71 15.06 22.43
N ALA A 584 2.89 15.83 23.14
CA ALA A 584 2.15 16.96 22.56
C ALA A 584 2.84 18.25 23.03
N THR A 585 3.69 18.83 22.20
CA THR A 585 4.39 20.07 22.53
C THR A 585 3.50 21.27 22.27
N ALA A 586 3.65 22.33 23.06
CA ALA A 586 2.93 23.58 22.80
C ALA A 586 3.52 24.29 21.57
N ASP A 587 2.68 24.96 20.79
CA ASP A 587 3.12 25.84 19.72
C ASP A 587 3.70 27.16 20.25
N ALA A 588 4.06 28.06 19.32
CA ALA A 588 4.63 29.36 19.66
C ALA A 588 3.68 30.27 20.46
N ASP A 589 2.37 30.05 20.37
CA ASP A 589 1.34 30.78 21.12
C ASP A 589 1.04 30.12 22.49
N GLY A 590 1.76 29.04 22.82
CA GLY A 590 1.59 28.27 24.04
C GLY A 590 0.37 27.34 24.01
N GLN A 591 -0.23 27.13 22.84
CA GLN A 591 -1.34 26.19 22.67
C GLN A 591 -0.81 24.77 22.50
N ARG A 592 -1.39 23.84 23.25
CA ARG A 592 -1.01 22.44 23.26
C ARG A 592 -2.26 21.61 23.00
N GLY A 593 -2.16 20.59 22.15
CA GLY A 593 -3.22 19.61 21.97
C GLY A 593 -3.26 18.58 23.11
N GLU A 594 -4.07 17.54 22.90
CA GLU A 594 -4.22 16.41 23.80
C GLU A 594 -2.94 15.58 23.90
N GLY A 595 -2.68 15.02 25.08
CA GLY A 595 -1.54 14.14 25.32
C GLY A 595 -1.67 12.77 24.64
N ALA A 596 -0.57 12.05 24.49
CA ALA A 596 -0.61 10.72 23.88
C ALA A 596 -1.32 9.70 24.77
N ARG A 597 -1.82 8.65 24.11
CA ARG A 597 -2.57 7.57 24.72
C ARG A 597 -1.79 6.27 24.66
N ALA A 598 -1.74 5.55 25.77
CA ALA A 598 -1.22 4.19 25.84
C ALA A 598 -2.34 3.24 26.25
N VAL A 599 -2.68 2.28 25.39
CA VAL A 599 -3.69 1.24 25.63
C VAL A 599 -3.01 -0.12 25.62
N ILE A 600 -2.93 -0.76 26.79
CA ILE A 600 -2.11 -1.94 27.03
C ILE A 600 -2.97 -3.04 27.65
N ASP A 601 -3.05 -4.19 26.98
CA ASP A 601 -3.67 -5.42 27.49
C ASP A 601 -2.62 -6.53 27.48
N THR A 602 -2.16 -6.97 28.66
CA THR A 602 -1.11 -7.98 28.79
C THR A 602 -1.55 -9.13 29.69
N GLY A 603 -1.05 -10.34 29.41
CA GLY A 603 -1.26 -11.51 30.24
C GLY A 603 -0.70 -11.29 31.63
N THR A 604 0.62 -11.14 31.73
CA THR A 604 1.29 -10.79 32.99
C THR A 604 2.23 -9.60 32.80
N LEU A 605 2.41 -8.81 33.86
CA LEU A 605 3.29 -7.64 33.86
C LEU A 605 4.47 -7.85 34.80
N ALA A 606 5.69 -7.81 34.27
CA ALA A 606 6.90 -8.04 35.06
C ALA A 606 7.16 -6.93 36.10
N SER A 607 6.97 -5.67 35.71
CA SER A 607 7.23 -4.51 36.56
C SER A 607 6.40 -3.31 36.10
N PHE A 608 5.46 -2.88 36.95
CA PHE A 608 4.71 -1.65 36.72
C PHE A 608 5.62 -0.43 36.71
N SER A 609 6.57 -0.34 37.64
CA SER A 609 7.47 0.83 37.73
C SER A 609 8.32 1.02 36.47
N THR A 610 8.75 -0.09 35.84
CA THR A 610 9.50 -0.04 34.57
C THR A 610 8.62 0.49 33.43
N LEU A 611 7.42 -0.08 33.29
CA LEU A 611 6.44 0.39 32.30
C LEU A 611 6.09 1.87 32.52
N ASN A 612 5.81 2.25 33.76
CA ASN A 612 5.47 3.62 34.13
C ASN A 612 6.61 4.60 33.83
N THR A 613 7.86 4.20 34.04
CA THR A 613 9.04 5.01 33.71
C THR A 613 9.09 5.28 32.20
N ALA A 614 8.95 4.24 31.37
CA ALA A 614 8.94 4.38 29.92
C ALA A 614 7.80 5.27 29.40
N LEU A 615 6.59 5.14 29.96
CA LEU A 615 5.45 5.98 29.58
C LEU A 615 5.60 7.45 30.05
N ASN A 616 6.23 7.68 31.21
CA ASN A 616 6.52 9.03 31.70
C ASN A 616 7.58 9.73 30.85
N SER A 617 8.71 9.06 30.59
CA SER A 617 9.79 9.61 29.77
C SER A 617 9.33 9.84 28.33
N GLY A 618 8.46 8.96 27.82
CA GLY A 618 7.81 9.11 26.51
C GLY A 618 6.73 10.19 26.45
N GLY A 619 6.27 10.76 27.57
CA GLY A 619 5.29 11.86 27.56
C GLY A 619 3.84 11.44 27.35
N PHE A 620 3.47 10.19 27.69
CA PHE A 620 2.09 9.70 27.61
C PHE A 620 1.25 10.27 28.75
N ASP A 621 0.78 11.50 28.60
CA ASP A 621 0.00 12.23 29.61
C ASP A 621 -1.46 12.49 29.21
N GLY A 622 -1.92 11.94 28.08
CA GLY A 622 -3.34 11.96 27.68
C GLY A 622 -4.10 10.84 28.36
N GLU A 623 -3.82 9.59 27.99
CA GLU A 623 -4.47 8.41 28.56
C GLU A 623 -3.45 7.30 28.82
N ARG A 624 -3.61 6.62 29.96
CA ARG A 624 -2.93 5.36 30.27
C ARG A 624 -3.97 4.34 30.68
N ASP A 625 -4.29 3.43 29.78
CA ASP A 625 -5.15 2.28 30.02
C ASP A 625 -4.30 1.02 30.07
N LEU A 626 -4.19 0.43 31.25
CA LEU A 626 -3.44 -0.79 31.52
C LEU A 626 -4.37 -1.85 32.10
N ARG A 627 -4.50 -2.94 31.36
CA ARG A 627 -5.13 -4.17 31.82
C ARG A 627 -4.08 -5.27 31.95
N VAL A 628 -3.94 -5.82 33.15
CA VAL A 628 -3.13 -7.00 33.44
C VAL A 628 -4.08 -8.15 33.72
N ARG A 629 -4.09 -9.16 32.84
CA ARG A 629 -5.08 -10.24 32.91
C ARG A 629 -4.81 -11.19 34.05
N SER A 630 -3.56 -11.50 34.36
CA SER A 630 -3.20 -12.32 35.50
C SER A 630 -2.00 -11.76 36.25
N GLY A 631 -2.07 -11.83 37.56
CA GLY A 631 -0.99 -11.39 38.44
C GLY A 631 -1.33 -10.14 39.24
N ASP A 632 -0.61 -9.96 40.35
CA ASP A 632 -0.68 -8.75 41.17
C ASP A 632 0.00 -7.55 40.47
N VAL A 633 -0.62 -6.37 40.55
CA VAL A 633 -0.05 -5.09 40.08
C VAL A 633 0.36 -4.24 41.28
N ASN A 634 1.62 -3.79 41.29
CA ASN A 634 2.19 -3.00 42.38
C ASN A 634 2.66 -1.63 41.87
N ILE A 635 1.95 -0.57 42.26
CA ILE A 635 2.36 0.82 42.05
C ILE A 635 3.19 1.24 43.26
N ALA A 636 4.51 1.28 43.09
CA ALA A 636 5.45 1.53 44.17
C ALA A 636 5.37 2.98 44.67
N LYS A 637 5.87 3.22 45.90
CA LYS A 637 5.87 4.57 46.52
C LYS A 637 6.56 5.64 45.66
N THR A 638 7.57 5.24 44.89
CA THR A 638 8.34 6.13 44.01
C THR A 638 7.68 6.36 42.66
N ASP A 639 6.63 5.60 42.33
CA ASP A 639 5.93 5.76 41.05
C ASP A 639 5.07 7.01 41.08
N MET A 640 5.21 7.80 40.02
CA MET A 640 4.36 8.92 39.67
C MET A 640 3.70 8.58 38.34
N VAL A 641 2.38 8.43 38.31
CA VAL A 641 1.61 8.24 37.08
C VAL A 641 0.95 9.56 36.76
N LYS A 642 1.30 10.18 35.63
CA LYS A 642 0.72 11.45 35.21
C LYS A 642 0.04 11.30 33.86
N ALA A 643 -1.29 11.38 33.84
CA ALA A 643 -2.09 11.39 32.63
C ALA A 643 -3.50 11.93 32.91
N HIS A 644 -4.15 12.57 31.92
CA HIS A 644 -5.51 13.08 32.07
C HIS A 644 -6.54 11.95 32.32
N VAL A 645 -6.30 10.75 31.78
CA VAL A 645 -7.09 9.56 32.08
C VAL A 645 -6.15 8.43 32.51
N ILE A 646 -6.40 7.85 33.68
CA ILE A 646 -5.64 6.71 34.21
C ILE A 646 -6.62 5.56 34.46
N ARG A 647 -6.43 4.44 33.77
CA ARG A 647 -7.18 3.19 33.97
C ARG A 647 -6.20 2.07 34.24
N ILE A 648 -6.34 1.39 35.38
CA ILE A 648 -5.47 0.27 35.75
C ILE A 648 -6.33 -0.86 36.29
N SER A 649 -6.25 -2.03 35.67
CA SER A 649 -6.90 -3.25 36.17
C SER A 649 -5.94 -4.43 36.35
N ALA A 650 -6.16 -5.19 37.41
CA ALA A 650 -5.56 -6.51 37.66
C ALA A 650 -6.71 -7.53 37.77
N ASP A 651 -6.94 -8.35 36.75
CA ASP A 651 -8.23 -9.02 36.60
C ASP A 651 -8.40 -10.29 37.45
N GLN A 652 -7.35 -11.12 37.55
CA GLN A 652 -7.40 -12.40 38.27
C GLN A 652 -6.02 -12.84 38.78
N SER A 653 -6.04 -13.84 39.66
CA SER A 653 -4.83 -14.49 40.15
C SER A 653 -4.05 -15.16 39.02
N ASN A 654 -2.72 -15.08 39.08
CA ASN A 654 -1.85 -15.96 38.31
C ASN A 654 -1.75 -17.34 39.01
N PRO A 655 -2.27 -18.43 38.41
CA PRO A 655 -2.23 -19.75 39.04
C PRO A 655 -0.82 -20.30 39.23
N ASP A 656 0.16 -19.80 38.46
CA ASP A 656 1.54 -20.27 38.50
C ASP A 656 2.37 -19.57 39.59
N VAL A 657 1.83 -18.52 40.23
CA VAL A 657 2.52 -17.73 41.26
C VAL A 657 1.86 -17.95 42.61
N THR A 658 2.56 -18.64 43.51
CA THR A 658 2.04 -18.88 44.87
C THR A 658 1.86 -17.56 45.64
N GLY A 659 0.64 -17.29 46.10
CA GLY A 659 0.30 -16.10 46.90
C GLY A 659 -0.20 -14.91 46.07
N ASP A 660 -0.19 -15.04 44.75
CA ASP A 660 -0.86 -14.13 43.83
C ASP A 660 -2.37 -14.23 43.99
N SER A 661 -3.07 -13.10 43.99
CA SER A 661 -4.53 -13.13 44.02
C SER A 661 -5.17 -12.09 43.11
N GLY A 662 -4.45 -11.60 42.09
CA GLY A 662 -4.92 -10.51 41.23
C GLY A 662 -5.17 -9.21 42.01
N LYS A 663 -4.24 -8.86 42.91
CA LYS A 663 -4.33 -7.66 43.76
C LYS A 663 -3.84 -6.43 43.01
N LEU A 664 -4.36 -5.27 43.38
CA LEU A 664 -3.80 -3.97 43.01
C LEU A 664 -3.34 -3.23 44.26
N ASN A 665 -2.02 -3.06 44.42
CA ASN A 665 -1.42 -2.29 45.51
C ASN A 665 -1.01 -0.92 45.00
N VAL A 666 -1.55 0.14 45.61
CA VAL A 666 -1.28 1.53 45.23
C VAL A 666 -0.53 2.21 46.37
N ALA A 667 0.77 2.47 46.21
CA ALA A 667 1.57 3.23 47.17
C ALA A 667 2.12 4.55 46.61
N GLY A 668 2.17 4.67 45.28
CA GLY A 668 2.66 5.85 44.56
C GLY A 668 1.61 6.94 44.38
N THR A 669 1.93 7.90 43.51
CA THR A 669 1.05 9.02 43.14
C THR A 669 0.44 8.76 41.77
N LEU A 670 -0.87 8.89 41.66
CA LEU A 670 -1.62 8.93 40.42
C LEU A 670 -2.23 10.33 40.29
N ASP A 671 -1.80 11.08 39.28
CA ASP A 671 -2.13 12.48 39.07
C ASP A 671 -2.77 12.70 37.70
N ALA A 672 -4.10 12.84 37.71
CA ALA A 672 -4.95 13.26 36.61
C ALA A 672 -5.38 14.73 36.73
N SER A 673 -4.64 15.54 37.49
CA SER A 673 -4.94 16.96 37.67
C SER A 673 -4.55 17.77 36.42
N GLY A 674 -5.31 18.82 36.13
CA GLY A 674 -5.12 19.62 34.91
C GLY A 674 -5.85 20.97 34.94
N LYS A 675 -5.90 21.65 33.77
CA LYS A 675 -6.79 22.81 33.58
C LYS A 675 -8.24 22.39 33.79
N GLU A 676 -8.60 21.27 33.19
CA GLU A 676 -9.77 20.48 33.51
C GLU A 676 -9.29 19.24 34.24
N ALA A 677 -10.01 18.84 35.30
CA ALA A 677 -9.67 17.65 36.04
C ALA A 677 -9.96 16.38 35.21
N GLY A 678 -9.09 15.40 35.34
CA GLY A 678 -9.19 14.13 34.64
C GLY A 678 -9.94 13.05 35.41
N ARG A 679 -9.67 11.80 35.01
CA ARG A 679 -10.34 10.60 35.54
C ARG A 679 -9.34 9.52 35.95
N ILE A 680 -9.59 8.89 37.10
CA ILE A 680 -8.81 7.74 37.59
C ILE A 680 -9.75 6.58 37.86
N GLU A 681 -9.50 5.43 37.24
CA GLU A 681 -10.28 4.20 37.38
C GLU A 681 -9.34 3.03 37.74
N LEU A 682 -9.55 2.43 38.92
CA LEU A 682 -8.68 1.37 39.45
C LEU A 682 -9.52 0.14 39.80
N PHE A 683 -9.17 -1.00 39.23
CA PHE A 683 -9.93 -2.23 39.43
C PHE A 683 -9.03 -3.42 39.78
N ALA A 684 -9.49 -4.26 40.71
CA ALA A 684 -8.85 -5.52 41.04
C ALA A 684 -9.86 -6.66 41.08
N GLY A 685 -9.47 -7.83 40.59
CA GLY A 685 -10.17 -9.08 40.83
C GLY A 685 -10.09 -9.47 42.30
N GLY A 686 -8.88 -9.46 42.86
CA GLY A 686 -8.61 -9.66 44.28
C GLY A 686 -8.65 -8.36 45.09
N ASP A 687 -7.80 -8.26 46.11
CA ASP A 687 -7.74 -7.09 46.98
C ASP A 687 -7.23 -5.84 46.24
N LEU A 688 -7.88 -4.69 46.45
CA LEU A 688 -7.35 -3.38 46.08
C LEU A 688 -6.91 -2.65 47.35
N ASN A 689 -5.61 -2.42 47.49
CA ASN A 689 -5.02 -1.78 48.67
C ASN A 689 -4.43 -0.41 48.32
N VAL A 690 -5.10 0.67 48.72
CA VAL A 690 -4.56 2.03 48.67
C VAL A 690 -3.74 2.26 49.96
N LYS A 691 -2.43 2.35 49.82
CA LYS A 691 -1.46 2.41 50.91
C LYS A 691 -1.38 3.81 51.52
N SER A 692 -0.85 3.88 52.75
CA SER A 692 -0.69 5.12 53.51
C SER A 692 0.14 6.23 52.82
N THR A 693 0.90 5.91 51.77
CA THR A 693 1.68 6.89 51.00
C THR A 693 1.04 7.28 49.67
N ALA A 694 -0.08 6.66 49.32
CA ALA A 694 -0.73 6.86 48.04
C ALA A 694 -1.35 8.25 47.93
N LYS A 695 -1.23 8.84 46.74
CA LYS A 695 -1.89 10.09 46.38
C LYS A 695 -2.68 9.90 45.10
N ILE A 696 -3.97 10.14 45.15
CA ILE A 696 -4.89 9.99 44.02
C ILE A 696 -5.51 11.36 43.76
N LEU A 697 -5.02 12.03 42.72
CA LEU A 697 -5.24 13.45 42.45
C LEU A 697 -5.98 13.60 41.12
N ALA A 698 -7.14 14.24 41.13
CA ALA A 698 -7.88 14.65 39.95
C ALA A 698 -8.40 16.08 40.18
N VAL A 699 -7.47 17.02 40.31
CA VAL A 699 -7.74 18.40 40.67
C VAL A 699 -7.88 19.27 39.43
N SER A 700 -8.87 20.17 39.44
CA SER A 700 -8.99 21.20 38.42
C SER A 700 -8.30 22.48 38.89
N SER A 701 -7.49 23.07 38.01
CA SER A 701 -6.79 24.34 38.28
C SER A 701 -7.52 25.57 37.72
N THR A 702 -8.53 25.38 36.86
CA THR A 702 -9.25 26.49 36.22
C THR A 702 -10.43 26.95 37.08
N ALA A 703 -10.56 28.26 37.28
CA ALA A 703 -11.68 28.82 38.04
C ALA A 703 -13.04 28.40 37.45
N LEU A 704 -14.00 28.11 38.33
CA LEU A 704 -15.35 27.66 37.98
C LEU A 704 -15.42 26.30 37.27
N VAL A 705 -14.32 25.54 37.18
CA VAL A 705 -14.31 24.18 36.63
C VAL A 705 -14.29 23.18 37.78
N ASP A 706 -15.18 22.20 37.70
CA ASP A 706 -15.37 21.18 38.71
C ASP A 706 -14.16 20.21 38.80
N GLY A 707 -14.01 19.54 39.94
CA GLY A 707 -12.99 18.50 40.13
C GLY A 707 -13.32 17.20 39.40
N GLY A 708 -12.34 16.30 39.34
CA GLY A 708 -12.39 15.10 38.50
C GLY A 708 -13.05 13.90 39.18
N ASP A 709 -13.04 12.77 38.48
CA ASP A 709 -13.68 11.54 38.94
C ASP A 709 -12.64 10.48 39.30
N VAL A 710 -12.85 9.83 40.45
CA VAL A 710 -12.07 8.69 40.91
C VAL A 710 -13.03 7.53 41.16
N GLU A 711 -12.83 6.42 40.47
CA GLU A 711 -13.57 5.17 40.67
C GLU A 711 -12.59 4.06 41.06
N ILE A 712 -12.85 3.38 42.17
CA ILE A 712 -12.00 2.32 42.69
C ILE A 712 -12.86 1.12 43.07
N GLY A 713 -12.51 -0.06 42.54
CA GLY A 713 -13.30 -1.27 42.71
C GLY A 713 -12.48 -2.53 42.98
N SER A 714 -12.98 -3.36 43.89
CA SER A 714 -12.57 -4.75 44.06
C SER A 714 -13.74 -5.68 43.73
N ARG A 715 -13.52 -6.71 42.89
CA ARG A 715 -14.57 -7.63 42.43
C ARG A 715 -14.82 -8.79 43.39
N ASP A 716 -13.77 -9.48 43.82
CA ASP A 716 -13.86 -10.65 44.70
C ASP A 716 -13.11 -10.44 46.04
N GLY A 717 -12.19 -9.47 46.13
CA GLY A 717 -11.40 -9.18 47.32
C GLY A 717 -11.91 -8.01 48.16
N LYS A 718 -11.06 -7.48 49.04
CA LYS A 718 -11.36 -6.31 49.89
C LYS A 718 -10.82 -5.02 49.28
N LEU A 719 -11.55 -3.92 49.48
CA LEU A 719 -11.04 -2.57 49.25
C LEU A 719 -10.44 -2.04 50.56
N LYS A 720 -9.13 -1.83 50.62
CA LYS A 720 -8.44 -1.31 51.82
C LYS A 720 -7.87 0.08 51.56
N LEU A 721 -8.29 1.07 52.34
CA LEU A 721 -7.78 2.44 52.27
C LEU A 721 -6.99 2.73 53.56
N GLU A 722 -5.67 2.62 53.51
CA GLU A 722 -4.84 2.83 54.70
C GLU A 722 -4.84 4.32 55.12
N SER A 723 -4.84 4.55 56.45
CA SER A 723 -4.71 5.90 57.01
C SER A 723 -3.43 6.57 56.49
N GLY A 724 -3.56 7.81 56.02
CA GLY A 724 -2.49 8.57 55.35
C GLY A 724 -2.61 8.64 53.82
N SER A 725 -3.42 7.77 53.20
CA SER A 725 -3.76 7.90 51.77
C SER A 725 -4.53 9.20 51.48
N GLU A 726 -4.22 9.84 50.36
CA GLU A 726 -4.83 11.12 49.94
C GLU A 726 -5.68 10.93 48.69
N PHE A 727 -6.93 11.40 48.76
CA PHE A 727 -7.83 11.56 47.62
C PHE A 727 -8.13 13.04 47.45
N ASN A 728 -7.72 13.63 46.32
CA ASN A 728 -7.95 15.04 46.06
C ASN A 728 -8.64 15.24 44.71
N VAL A 729 -9.94 15.53 44.77
CA VAL A 729 -10.80 15.82 43.62
C VAL A 729 -11.31 17.26 43.69
N ALA A 730 -10.49 18.20 44.16
CA ALA A 730 -10.91 19.59 44.28
C ALA A 730 -11.19 20.22 42.90
N GLY A 731 -12.27 21.00 42.80
CA GLY A 731 -12.47 21.92 41.69
C GLY A 731 -11.55 23.12 41.77
N GLY A 732 -11.44 23.86 40.68
CA GLY A 732 -10.74 25.14 40.69
C GLY A 732 -11.49 26.18 41.52
N THR A 733 -10.94 27.39 41.64
CA THR A 733 -11.54 28.42 42.48
C THR A 733 -12.99 28.69 42.05
N GLY A 734 -13.95 28.46 42.95
CA GLY A 734 -15.40 28.61 42.68
C GLY A 734 -16.04 27.46 41.89
N GLY A 735 -15.29 26.43 41.51
CA GLY A 735 -15.80 25.16 40.99
C GLY A 735 -16.22 24.21 42.10
N GLN A 736 -17.05 23.22 41.77
CA GLN A 736 -17.47 22.17 42.69
C GLN A 736 -16.36 21.11 42.84
N GLY A 737 -16.34 20.40 43.97
CA GLY A 737 -15.50 19.19 44.07
C GLY A 737 -16.02 18.09 43.16
N GLY A 738 -15.12 17.23 42.71
CA GLY A 738 -15.41 16.04 41.92
C GLY A 738 -15.89 14.85 42.75
N THR A 739 -15.86 13.67 42.15
CA THR A 739 -16.49 12.46 42.69
C THR A 739 -15.46 11.41 43.08
N VAL A 740 -15.65 10.78 44.24
CA VAL A 740 -14.98 9.51 44.59
C VAL A 740 -16.03 8.42 44.75
N LEU A 741 -15.97 7.41 43.88
CA LEU A 741 -16.82 6.23 43.89
C LEU A 741 -16.01 5.00 44.34
N LEU A 742 -16.48 4.34 45.40
CA LEU A 742 -15.85 3.16 45.95
C LEU A 742 -16.79 1.96 45.77
N ARG A 743 -16.25 0.88 45.18
CA ARG A 743 -16.96 -0.39 45.00
C ARG A 743 -16.22 -1.52 45.70
N ALA A 744 -16.94 -2.30 46.50
CA ALA A 744 -16.39 -3.49 47.13
C ALA A 744 -17.47 -4.56 47.28
N PRO A 745 -17.09 -5.84 47.40
CA PRO A 745 -18.05 -6.92 47.54
C PRO A 745 -18.84 -6.78 48.84
N ARG A 746 -20.12 -7.17 48.77
CA ARG A 746 -20.99 -7.25 49.94
C ARG A 746 -20.99 -8.66 50.49
N THR A 747 -20.56 -8.80 51.74
CA THR A 747 -20.62 -10.04 52.51
C THR A 747 -21.79 -10.01 53.49
N ALA A 748 -22.03 -11.13 54.19
CA ALA A 748 -23.02 -11.19 55.27
C ALA A 748 -22.72 -10.20 56.42
N SER A 749 -21.45 -9.74 56.54
CA SER A 749 -21.00 -8.77 57.53
C SER A 749 -21.04 -7.30 57.07
N GLY A 750 -21.41 -7.03 55.80
CA GLY A 750 -21.48 -5.68 55.24
C GLY A 750 -20.66 -5.52 53.96
N VAL A 751 -20.40 -4.27 53.55
CA VAL A 751 -19.54 -3.98 52.40
C VAL A 751 -18.07 -4.04 52.85
N GLU A 752 -17.22 -4.75 52.10
CA GLU A 752 -15.81 -5.01 52.46
C GLU A 752 -14.87 -3.82 52.14
N VAL A 753 -15.20 -2.64 52.67
CA VAL A 753 -14.29 -1.48 52.69
C VAL A 753 -13.61 -1.40 54.06
N VAL A 754 -12.29 -1.52 54.09
CA VAL A 754 -11.49 -1.47 55.32
C VAL A 754 -10.78 -0.13 55.41
N ALA A 755 -11.07 0.59 56.50
CA ALA A 755 -10.64 1.96 56.86
C ALA A 755 -11.28 3.10 56.04
N LEU A 756 -12.06 3.92 56.76
CA LEU A 756 -12.60 5.21 56.36
C LEU A 756 -12.27 6.16 57.51
N ASP A 757 -11.18 6.91 57.40
CA ASP A 757 -10.93 8.01 58.32
C ASP A 757 -11.81 9.20 57.91
N LYS A 758 -12.48 9.82 58.87
CA LYS A 758 -13.68 10.65 58.63
C LYS A 758 -13.37 12.09 58.20
N ASP A 759 -12.10 12.43 58.09
CA ASP A 759 -11.65 13.81 57.85
C ASP A 759 -11.05 13.94 56.44
N GLY A 760 -11.87 14.30 55.45
CA GLY A 760 -11.40 14.84 54.17
C GLY A 760 -12.09 14.32 52.90
N VAL A 761 -12.75 13.15 52.93
CA VAL A 761 -13.35 12.55 51.73
C VAL A 761 -14.88 12.72 51.73
N LYS A 762 -15.42 13.52 50.80
CA LYS A 762 -16.85 13.48 50.47
C LYS A 762 -17.11 12.25 49.59
N VAL A 763 -17.37 11.10 50.20
CA VAL A 763 -17.80 9.89 49.48
C VAL A 763 -19.20 10.13 48.91
N ALA A 764 -19.31 10.16 47.57
CA ALA A 764 -20.56 10.50 46.90
C ALA A 764 -21.59 9.36 46.93
N ALA A 765 -21.10 8.10 46.88
CA ALA A 765 -21.91 6.90 47.02
C ALA A 765 -21.02 5.70 47.38
N LEU A 766 -21.59 4.75 48.13
CA LEU A 766 -20.99 3.44 48.40
C LEU A 766 -21.99 2.42 47.85
N ASP A 767 -21.65 1.81 46.71
CA ASP A 767 -22.54 0.85 46.03
C ASP A 767 -22.08 -0.58 46.35
N GLY A 768 -23.00 -1.38 46.89
CA GLY A 768 -22.76 -2.75 47.33
C GLY A 768 -23.33 -3.82 46.40
N ASP A 769 -23.91 -3.46 45.27
CA ASP A 769 -24.71 -4.39 44.46
C ASP A 769 -24.08 -4.66 43.08
N GLY A 770 -23.30 -5.73 43.01
CA GLY A 770 -22.95 -6.45 41.78
C GLY A 770 -24.11 -7.30 41.23
N VAL A 771 -25.34 -6.78 41.19
CA VAL A 771 -26.45 -7.38 40.43
C VAL A 771 -27.32 -6.29 39.82
N ARG A 772 -27.13 -6.03 38.53
CA ARG A 772 -28.24 -5.74 37.61
C ARG A 772 -28.25 -6.84 36.56
N VAL A 773 -29.41 -7.49 36.42
CA VAL A 773 -29.72 -8.44 35.34
C VAL A 773 -29.45 -7.81 33.98
#